data_AF-A0A1V6Q082-F1
#
_entry.id   AF-A0A1V6Q082-F1
#
_cell.length_a   1.000
_cell.length_b   1.000
_cell.length_c   1.000
_cell.angle_alpha   90.00
_cell.angle_beta   90.00
_cell.angle_gamma   90.00
#
_symmetry.space_group_name_H-M   'P 1'
#
loop_
_entity.id
_entity.type
_entity.pdbx_description
1 polymer ?
#
loop_
_entity_poly.entity_id
_entity_poly.type
_entity_poly.pdbx_seq_one_letter_code
_entity_poly.pdbx_strand_id
1 'polypeptide(L)'
;MALGRFGEAWLLTKIKQAALDLDATGDSVGVQSNLFLIMSSPNRPASQLIAGFGSPTPFNARMSMRQSIRFQESQAHLNQSTHDAEKDELRVQLSTLKYELENFKQERELEGLQHEKEIRELQMKADADFRKAQAAESSSNRATHKCDALAKELKETQDQSLDAKVGFDRKIRSLQDENQRLQEELGDTQSQLSDQERQFKYQINELETVRASLQKAIEEFHNDLENARSIQQSTQEKLTQREAEVADLEAANIQLKAAGTDAEALTVLKRELSEQVNHIRELELTNRDQNAELRKLREISKTVGVIEEQKRALEIKIQLMDGVEAELNTAQIQKQTLEDERQAWMSLLQEDDRSAEFDSPEAIVRALARGKIENTSLTERIETVEAKLQKKNETIMSLEKEKSDLHQELERARIAAATAIAGPGAAEARVRSRLERQRALATKEIEYLRAQLKTFDTEDDAMKEDGNPSDQKKSEHIAQLEKLLDEYRVEIKQIHEELSKRETPKEDDSQARGVKRPLSPADSEAESERIAVLTRKNRKLQEHMVKSEQATTLARRELDAAKSQIKHLKSKSRTRVLELRDNPTSQIEQIKMTTLTTLQAENRDLLAQLRGDPTGAKVVPVSAVESIKLEMQDMERTVADKEKRMRRLKEIWTAKSSEFREAVASLLGFKLDFLPNGRVRVTSMFHLSSAYRHGDSDAASDSGPGSLGNGEENSIVFDGENGTMKISGGPNSLFAMEIKPLIKFWVEERKDIPCFLAAMTLDFYDKTTRAARM
;
A
#
# COMPACT_ATOMS: atom_id res chain seq x y z
N MET A 1 -57.25 15.86 -21.66
CA MET A 1 -57.18 14.46 -21.19
C MET A 1 -57.31 13.42 -22.32
N ALA A 2 -56.68 13.62 -23.49
CA ALA A 2 -56.71 12.64 -24.59
C ALA A 2 -55.32 12.27 -25.15
N LEU A 3 -54.26 12.97 -24.74
CA LEU A 3 -52.88 12.72 -25.23
C LEU A 3 -52.06 11.77 -24.34
N GLY A 4 -52.49 11.52 -23.09
CA GLY A 4 -51.80 10.59 -22.18
C GLY A 4 -52.05 9.10 -22.45
N ARG A 5 -53.18 8.76 -23.08
CA ARG A 5 -53.56 7.35 -23.33
C ARG A 5 -52.85 6.71 -24.53
N PHE A 6 -52.28 7.52 -25.44
CA PHE A 6 -51.51 6.99 -26.57
C PHE A 6 -50.08 6.57 -26.18
N GLY A 7 -49.48 7.26 -25.20
CA GLY A 7 -48.15 6.90 -24.69
C GLY A 7 -48.15 5.59 -23.90
N GLU A 8 -49.15 5.38 -23.04
CA GLU A 8 -49.29 4.13 -22.28
C GLU A 8 -49.63 2.93 -23.18
N ALA A 9 -50.48 3.11 -24.20
CA ALA A 9 -50.78 2.05 -25.16
C ALA A 9 -49.55 1.65 -25.99
N TRP A 10 -48.70 2.61 -26.38
CA TRP A 10 -47.46 2.33 -27.12
C TRP A 10 -46.41 1.61 -26.26
N LEU A 11 -46.25 2.02 -25.00
CA LEU A 11 -45.36 1.34 -24.03
C LEU A 11 -45.85 -0.06 -23.67
N LEU A 12 -47.16 -0.25 -23.45
CA LEU A 12 -47.74 -1.58 -23.19
C LEU A 12 -47.64 -2.51 -24.41
N THR A 13 -47.72 -1.97 -25.63
CA THR A 13 -47.54 -2.75 -26.85
C THR A 13 -46.07 -3.16 -27.03
N LYS A 14 -45.11 -2.27 -26.73
CA LYS A 14 -43.67 -2.58 -26.76
C LYS A 14 -43.24 -3.59 -25.69
N ILE A 15 -43.85 -3.52 -24.50
CA ILE A 15 -43.60 -4.48 -23.41
C ILE A 15 -44.24 -5.84 -23.74
N LYS A 16 -45.42 -5.88 -24.37
CA LYS A 16 -46.00 -7.14 -24.89
C LYS A 16 -45.18 -7.75 -26.02
N GLN A 17 -44.52 -6.94 -26.84
CA GLN A 17 -43.67 -7.40 -27.94
C GLN A 17 -42.32 -7.92 -27.42
N ALA A 18 -41.76 -7.29 -26.37
CA ALA A 18 -40.58 -7.80 -25.67
C ALA A 18 -40.86 -9.07 -24.83
N ALA A 19 -42.09 -9.27 -24.35
CA ALA A 19 -42.50 -10.49 -23.66
C ALA A 19 -42.77 -11.66 -24.62
N LEU A 20 -43.18 -11.39 -25.87
CA LEU A 20 -43.37 -12.42 -26.91
C LEU A 20 -42.05 -12.90 -27.51
N ASP A 21 -40.98 -12.10 -27.45
CA ASP A 21 -39.64 -12.50 -27.92
C ASP A 21 -38.84 -13.31 -26.87
N LEU A 22 -39.27 -13.32 -25.59
CA LEU A 22 -38.65 -14.16 -24.55
C LEU A 22 -39.26 -15.57 -24.42
N ASP A 23 -40.44 -15.82 -24.99
CA ASP A 23 -41.10 -17.14 -24.96
C ASP A 23 -40.80 -18.00 -26.21
N ALA A 24 -39.95 -17.53 -27.14
CA ALA A 24 -39.61 -18.23 -28.38
C ALA A 24 -38.33 -19.09 -28.31
N THR A 25 -37.69 -19.22 -27.15
CA THR A 25 -36.52 -20.12 -26.95
C THR A 25 -36.78 -21.10 -25.80
N GLY A 26 -37.76 -21.97 -26.00
CA GLY A 26 -38.13 -22.97 -25.01
C GLY A 26 -38.83 -24.15 -25.64
N ASP A 27 -38.13 -24.85 -26.55
CA ASP A 27 -38.56 -26.17 -27.00
C ASP A 27 -37.49 -27.23 -26.71
N SER A 28 -37.88 -28.14 -25.81
CA SER A 28 -37.68 -29.59 -25.90
C SER A 28 -36.25 -30.10 -26.15
N VAL A 29 -35.66 -30.78 -25.16
CA VAL A 29 -35.56 -32.26 -25.21
C VAL A 29 -35.51 -32.81 -23.79
N GLY A 30 -36.52 -33.63 -23.49
CA GLY A 30 -36.59 -34.48 -22.31
C GLY A 30 -35.66 -35.69 -22.38
N VAL A 31 -35.29 -36.12 -21.19
CA VAL A 31 -34.49 -37.30 -20.84
C VAL A 31 -35.02 -38.59 -21.48
N GLN A 32 -34.16 -39.32 -22.19
CA GLN A 32 -34.19 -40.78 -22.24
C GLN A 32 -32.78 -41.37 -22.14
N SER A 33 -32.54 -41.98 -20.98
CA SER A 33 -31.82 -43.23 -20.74
C SER A 33 -31.10 -43.90 -21.92
N ASN A 34 -29.77 -44.07 -21.82
CA ASN A 34 -29.14 -45.38 -21.95
C ASN A 34 -27.67 -45.40 -21.51
N LEU A 35 -27.39 -46.29 -20.55
CA LEU A 35 -26.23 -47.18 -20.41
C LEU A 35 -24.94 -46.80 -21.17
N PHE A 36 -23.90 -46.38 -20.44
CA PHE A 36 -22.52 -46.40 -20.93
C PHE A 36 -21.93 -47.80 -20.67
N LEU A 37 -22.18 -48.73 -21.60
CA LEU A 37 -21.36 -49.91 -21.77
C LEU A 37 -20.20 -49.52 -22.71
N ILE A 38 -18.98 -49.75 -22.24
CA ILE A 38 -17.76 -49.72 -23.04
C ILE A 38 -17.92 -50.70 -24.21
N MET A 39 -17.74 -50.23 -25.45
CA MET A 39 -16.98 -50.94 -26.50
C MET A 39 -16.90 -50.11 -27.79
N SER A 40 -15.64 -49.91 -28.23
CA SER A 40 -15.13 -50.16 -29.58
C SER A 40 -15.95 -49.70 -30.80
N SER A 41 -15.40 -48.74 -31.56
CA SER A 41 -15.73 -48.56 -32.98
C SER A 41 -14.57 -48.98 -33.90
N PRO A 42 -14.85 -49.73 -34.98
CA PRO A 42 -13.91 -50.20 -36.00
C PRO A 42 -14.04 -49.38 -37.31
N ASN A 43 -13.03 -49.45 -38.19
CA ASN A 43 -13.31 -49.62 -39.61
C ASN A 43 -12.19 -50.38 -40.35
N ARG A 44 -12.63 -51.47 -40.98
CA ARG A 44 -11.99 -52.44 -41.88
C ARG A 44 -12.24 -51.96 -43.35
N PRO A 45 -11.85 -52.67 -44.44
CA PRO A 45 -11.50 -54.09 -44.55
C PRO A 45 -10.35 -54.48 -45.48
N ALA A 46 -9.77 -55.65 -45.23
CA ALA A 46 -9.47 -56.64 -46.27
C ALA A 46 -9.29 -58.02 -45.61
N SER A 47 -10.38 -58.76 -45.55
CA SER A 47 -10.38 -60.23 -45.56
C SER A 47 -9.90 -60.66 -46.97
N GLN A 48 -9.33 -61.83 -47.25
CA GLN A 48 -9.76 -63.16 -46.87
C GLN A 48 -8.88 -64.19 -47.63
N LEU A 49 -8.83 -65.42 -47.10
CA LEU A 49 -8.66 -66.72 -47.80
C LEU A 49 -7.29 -67.44 -47.72
N ILE A 50 -7.37 -68.58 -47.03
CA ILE A 50 -6.97 -69.94 -47.48
C ILE A 50 -5.46 -70.16 -47.61
N ALA A 51 -4.82 -70.75 -46.60
CA ALA A 51 -4.71 -72.19 -46.35
C ALA A 51 -3.90 -72.96 -47.42
N GLY A 52 -2.87 -73.67 -46.95
CA GLY A 52 -2.27 -74.78 -47.68
C GLY A 52 -0.77 -74.63 -47.93
N PHE A 53 0.03 -75.27 -47.08
CA PHE A 53 1.16 -76.04 -47.57
C PHE A 53 1.25 -77.32 -46.72
N GLY A 54 0.51 -78.32 -47.16
CA GLY A 54 0.82 -79.72 -46.89
C GLY A 54 1.81 -80.22 -47.94
N SER A 55 2.80 -80.98 -47.46
CA SER A 55 3.69 -81.94 -48.16
C SER A 55 3.02 -82.65 -49.37
N PRO A 56 3.74 -83.27 -50.34
CA PRO A 56 4.77 -84.28 -50.02
C PRO A 56 5.88 -84.59 -51.07
N THR A 57 6.66 -85.62 -50.71
CA THR A 57 7.42 -86.60 -51.54
C THR A 57 8.75 -86.21 -52.18
N PRO A 58 9.82 -86.91 -51.79
CA PRO A 58 10.78 -87.47 -52.72
C PRO A 58 10.23 -88.81 -53.24
N PHE A 59 10.18 -89.01 -54.55
CA PHE A 59 10.02 -90.33 -55.15
C PHE A 59 11.10 -90.59 -56.19
N ASN A 60 11.55 -91.83 -56.12
CA ASN A 60 12.61 -92.53 -56.80
C ASN A 60 12.60 -92.51 -58.34
N ALA A 61 13.70 -93.08 -58.84
CA ALA A 61 13.92 -93.67 -60.17
C ALA A 61 14.53 -92.69 -61.19
N ARG A 62 15.55 -93.03 -61.96
CA ARG A 62 16.15 -94.32 -62.34
C ARG A 62 17.56 -93.99 -62.86
N MET A 63 18.57 -94.77 -62.47
CA MET A 63 19.23 -95.75 -63.34
C MET A 63 19.38 -95.32 -64.81
N SER A 64 20.62 -95.37 -65.31
CA SER A 64 21.07 -96.42 -66.23
C SER A 64 22.27 -95.88 -67.00
N MET A 65 23.50 -96.29 -66.71
CA MET A 65 24.13 -97.56 -67.09
C MET A 65 24.56 -97.58 -68.57
N ARG A 66 25.73 -98.21 -68.78
CA ARG A 66 26.23 -98.84 -70.03
C ARG A 66 26.97 -97.87 -70.95
N GLN A 67 28.06 -98.23 -71.60
CA GLN A 67 28.75 -99.53 -71.80
C GLN A 67 30.10 -99.17 -72.49
N SER A 68 31.23 -99.67 -72.01
CA SER A 68 31.96 -100.84 -72.54
C SER A 68 32.57 -100.69 -73.94
N ILE A 69 33.80 -101.23 -74.08
CA ILE A 69 34.42 -101.98 -75.22
C ILE A 69 35.76 -101.33 -75.61
N ARG A 70 36.86 -102.02 -75.94
CA ARG A 70 37.38 -103.40 -75.82
C ARG A 70 38.64 -103.41 -76.72
N PHE A 71 39.71 -104.07 -76.29
CA PHE A 71 40.73 -104.73 -77.17
C PHE A 71 41.61 -103.78 -78.03
N GLN A 72 42.83 -104.09 -78.50
CA GLN A 72 43.62 -105.31 -78.72
C GLN A 72 45.07 -104.88 -79.10
N GLU A 73 46.09 -105.71 -78.86
CA GLU A 73 47.15 -106.13 -79.83
C GLU A 73 48.32 -106.80 -79.05
N SER A 74 48.55 -108.12 -79.19
CA SER A 74 49.26 -108.81 -80.30
C SER A 74 50.77 -108.47 -80.29
N GLN A 75 51.59 -109.25 -79.60
CA GLN A 75 52.49 -110.29 -80.17
C GLN A 75 53.41 -109.82 -81.30
N ALA A 76 54.73 -109.93 -81.10
CA ALA A 76 55.62 -110.83 -81.88
C ALA A 76 57.10 -110.38 -81.86
N HIS A 77 57.97 -111.30 -81.43
CA HIS A 77 59.27 -111.70 -82.00
C HIS A 77 60.34 -110.60 -82.32
N LEU A 78 61.63 -110.81 -82.01
CA LEU A 78 62.50 -111.62 -82.87
C LEU A 78 63.79 -112.09 -82.18
N ASN A 79 64.21 -113.27 -82.64
CA ASN A 79 65.47 -113.95 -82.40
C ASN A 79 66.68 -113.26 -83.07
N GLN A 80 67.83 -113.51 -82.46
CA GLN A 80 69.13 -113.84 -83.06
C GLN A 80 70.12 -112.75 -83.53
N SER A 81 71.18 -112.68 -82.72
CA SER A 81 72.60 -112.83 -83.06
C SER A 81 73.29 -111.79 -83.95
N THR A 82 73.97 -110.88 -83.25
CA THR A 82 75.42 -110.61 -83.34
C THR A 82 76.03 -110.48 -84.73
N HIS A 83 76.03 -109.26 -85.29
CA HIS A 83 77.27 -108.58 -85.67
C HIS A 83 77.12 -107.07 -86.03
N ASP A 84 76.27 -106.29 -85.36
CA ASP A 84 76.05 -104.84 -85.66
C ASP A 84 75.90 -103.95 -84.41
N ALA A 85 76.68 -104.19 -83.34
CA ALA A 85 76.49 -103.57 -82.02
C ALA A 85 76.49 -102.01 -82.01
N GLU A 86 77.30 -101.36 -82.85
CA GLU A 86 77.42 -99.89 -82.83
C GLU A 86 76.36 -99.16 -83.68
N LYS A 87 75.81 -99.80 -84.72
CA LYS A 87 74.73 -99.22 -85.54
C LYS A 87 73.35 -99.46 -84.93
N ASP A 88 73.16 -100.56 -84.20
CA ASP A 88 71.94 -100.82 -83.45
C ASP A 88 71.84 -99.96 -82.19
N GLU A 89 72.94 -99.66 -81.49
CA GLU A 89 72.93 -98.69 -80.39
C GLU A 89 72.45 -97.30 -80.84
N LEU A 90 72.92 -96.80 -81.98
CA LEU A 90 72.48 -95.50 -82.51
C LEU A 90 71.02 -95.52 -83.00
N ARG A 91 70.51 -96.65 -83.52
CA ARG A 91 69.10 -96.79 -83.90
C ARG A 91 68.18 -96.92 -82.68
N VAL A 92 68.63 -97.61 -81.64
CA VAL A 92 67.93 -97.70 -80.35
C VAL A 92 67.93 -96.35 -79.65
N GLN A 93 69.04 -95.60 -79.69
CA GLN A 93 69.09 -94.22 -79.19
C GLN A 93 68.18 -93.28 -80.00
N LEU A 94 68.11 -93.42 -81.33
CA LEU A 94 67.20 -92.64 -82.15
C LEU A 94 65.73 -93.03 -81.96
N SER A 95 65.40 -94.31 -81.72
CA SER A 95 64.02 -94.76 -81.48
C SER A 95 63.55 -94.40 -80.07
N THR A 96 64.42 -94.48 -79.07
CA THR A 96 64.16 -94.01 -77.70
C THR A 96 64.01 -92.49 -77.66
N LEU A 97 64.90 -91.72 -78.27
CA LEU A 97 64.74 -90.26 -78.38
C LEU A 97 63.48 -89.86 -79.16
N LYS A 98 63.11 -90.62 -80.21
CA LYS A 98 61.84 -90.37 -80.93
C LYS A 98 60.63 -90.65 -80.04
N TYR A 99 60.65 -91.75 -79.29
CA TYR A 99 59.59 -92.09 -78.35
C TYR A 99 59.50 -91.08 -77.20
N GLU A 100 60.63 -90.65 -76.65
CA GLU A 100 60.68 -89.58 -75.64
C GLU A 100 60.14 -88.27 -76.21
N LEU A 101 60.52 -87.89 -77.43
CA LEU A 101 60.02 -86.69 -78.08
C LEU A 101 58.51 -86.79 -78.39
N GLU A 102 58.02 -87.97 -78.77
CA GLU A 102 56.60 -88.23 -79.00
C GLU A 102 55.80 -88.28 -77.67
N ASN A 103 56.38 -88.81 -76.61
CA ASN A 103 55.82 -88.78 -75.27
C ASN A 103 55.76 -87.35 -74.73
N PHE A 104 56.82 -86.55 -74.87
CA PHE A 104 56.80 -85.12 -74.52
C PHE A 104 55.80 -84.32 -75.36
N LYS A 105 55.58 -84.69 -76.63
CA LYS A 105 54.52 -84.08 -77.45
C LYS A 105 53.13 -84.44 -76.92
N GLN A 106 52.88 -85.70 -76.60
CA GLN A 106 51.61 -86.14 -76.02
C GLN A 106 51.37 -85.52 -74.65
N GLU A 107 52.39 -85.43 -73.80
CA GLU A 107 52.33 -84.74 -72.51
C GLU A 107 51.99 -83.25 -72.69
N ARG A 108 52.67 -82.57 -73.63
CA ARG A 108 52.37 -81.17 -73.95
C ARG A 108 50.98 -80.96 -74.53
N GLU A 109 50.47 -81.91 -75.31
CA GLU A 109 49.09 -81.90 -75.83
C GLU A 109 48.06 -82.13 -74.72
N LEU A 110 48.33 -83.05 -73.79
CA LEU A 110 47.49 -83.30 -72.62
C LEU A 110 47.49 -82.10 -71.66
N GLU A 111 48.64 -81.49 -71.39
CA GLU A 111 48.76 -80.25 -70.63
C GLU A 111 48.01 -79.11 -71.34
N GLY A 112 48.13 -79.00 -72.66
CA GLY A 112 47.37 -78.05 -73.47
C GLY A 112 45.85 -78.23 -73.31
N LEU A 113 45.36 -79.47 -73.35
CA LEU A 113 43.94 -79.78 -73.12
C LEU A 113 43.49 -79.55 -71.67
N GLN A 114 44.37 -79.79 -70.68
CA GLN A 114 44.09 -79.49 -69.28
C GLN A 114 43.98 -77.99 -69.06
N HIS A 115 44.93 -77.20 -69.57
CA HIS A 115 44.85 -75.74 -69.52
C HIS A 115 43.64 -75.20 -70.28
N GLU A 116 43.27 -75.78 -71.43
CA GLU A 116 42.07 -75.36 -72.15
C GLU A 116 40.78 -75.68 -71.38
N LYS A 117 40.73 -76.83 -70.67
CA LYS A 117 39.62 -77.14 -69.76
C LYS A 117 39.59 -76.20 -68.56
N GLU A 118 40.73 -75.91 -67.94
CA GLU A 118 40.85 -74.96 -66.85
C GLU A 118 40.42 -73.54 -67.27
N ILE A 119 40.82 -73.10 -68.46
CA ILE A 119 40.41 -71.81 -69.04
C ILE A 119 38.89 -71.79 -69.24
N ARG A 120 38.29 -72.85 -69.79
CA ARG A 120 36.82 -72.94 -69.96
C ARG A 120 36.09 -72.96 -68.62
N GLU A 121 36.60 -73.69 -67.63
CA GLU A 121 36.01 -73.72 -66.29
C GLU A 121 36.12 -72.35 -65.60
N LEU A 122 37.25 -71.66 -65.74
CA LEU A 122 37.44 -70.31 -65.23
C LEU A 122 36.52 -69.30 -65.93
N GLN A 123 36.34 -69.42 -67.26
CA GLN A 123 35.40 -68.61 -68.03
C GLN A 123 33.96 -68.85 -67.57
N MET A 124 33.54 -70.12 -67.40
CA MET A 124 32.20 -70.45 -66.92
C MET A 124 31.96 -69.97 -65.49
N LYS A 125 32.97 -70.02 -64.61
CA LYS A 125 32.90 -69.46 -63.26
C LYS A 125 32.80 -67.93 -63.31
N ALA A 126 33.60 -67.27 -64.13
CA ALA A 126 33.55 -65.82 -64.31
C ALA A 126 32.19 -65.35 -64.85
N ASP A 127 31.62 -66.04 -65.83
CA ASP A 127 30.29 -65.74 -66.38
C ASP A 127 29.18 -65.97 -65.36
N ALA A 128 29.27 -67.04 -64.56
CA ALA A 128 28.31 -67.31 -63.48
C ALA A 128 28.38 -66.24 -62.39
N ASP A 129 29.58 -65.81 -62.02
CA ASP A 129 29.79 -64.76 -61.02
C ASP A 129 29.39 -63.39 -61.55
N PHE A 130 29.63 -63.08 -62.83
CA PHE A 130 29.13 -61.88 -63.49
C PHE A 130 27.60 -61.82 -63.51
N ARG A 131 26.92 -62.93 -63.83
CA ARG A 131 25.45 -62.99 -63.79
C ARG A 131 24.90 -62.83 -62.37
N LYS A 132 25.55 -63.44 -61.37
CA LYS A 132 25.17 -63.24 -59.95
C LYS A 132 25.37 -61.79 -59.54
N ALA A 133 26.48 -61.16 -59.92
CA ALA A 133 26.76 -59.75 -59.65
C ALA A 133 25.71 -58.84 -60.31
N GLN A 134 25.36 -59.08 -61.58
CA GLN A 134 24.33 -58.33 -62.29
C GLN A 134 22.94 -58.51 -61.65
N ALA A 135 22.59 -59.72 -61.21
CA ALA A 135 21.34 -59.96 -60.48
C ALA A 135 21.32 -59.24 -59.12
N ALA A 136 22.44 -59.27 -58.38
CA ALA A 136 22.60 -58.55 -57.11
C ALA A 136 22.52 -57.03 -57.32
N GLU A 137 23.14 -56.49 -58.37
CA GLU A 137 23.08 -55.07 -58.73
C GLU A 137 21.66 -54.65 -59.12
N SER A 138 20.95 -55.46 -59.92
CA SER A 138 19.56 -55.17 -60.30
C SER A 138 18.60 -55.20 -59.10
N SER A 139 18.82 -56.10 -58.14
CA SER A 139 18.00 -56.17 -56.93
C SER A 139 18.36 -55.05 -55.95
N SER A 140 19.64 -54.67 -55.86
CA SER A 140 20.10 -53.47 -55.15
C SER A 140 19.47 -52.21 -55.73
N ASN A 141 19.50 -52.01 -57.06
CA ASN A 141 18.88 -50.86 -57.73
C ASN A 141 17.36 -50.80 -57.51
N ARG A 142 16.67 -51.95 -57.49
CA ARG A 142 15.23 -51.98 -57.16
C ARG A 142 14.98 -51.63 -55.69
N ALA A 143 15.87 -52.03 -54.78
CA ALA A 143 15.77 -51.67 -53.37
C ALA A 143 16.05 -50.18 -53.15
N THR A 144 17.09 -49.62 -53.78
CA THR A 144 17.40 -48.18 -53.72
C THR A 144 16.27 -47.35 -54.29
N HIS A 145 15.71 -47.70 -55.45
CA HIS A 145 14.54 -47.00 -55.99
C HIS A 145 13.31 -47.03 -55.07
N LYS A 146 13.06 -48.16 -54.38
CA LYS A 146 11.97 -48.24 -53.39
C LYS A 146 12.27 -47.40 -52.15
N CYS A 147 13.51 -47.41 -51.67
CA CYS A 147 13.94 -46.55 -50.56
C CYS A 147 13.81 -45.06 -50.95
N ASP A 148 14.21 -44.69 -52.15
CA ASP A 148 14.11 -43.31 -52.67
C ASP A 148 12.65 -42.88 -52.85
N ALA A 149 11.77 -43.77 -53.32
CA ALA A 149 10.34 -43.50 -53.44
C ALA A 149 9.70 -43.29 -52.06
N LEU A 150 9.95 -44.20 -51.11
CA LEU A 150 9.46 -44.05 -49.73
C LEU A 150 10.03 -42.81 -49.04
N ALA A 151 11.29 -42.46 -49.30
CA ALA A 151 11.89 -41.23 -48.77
C ALA A 151 11.22 -39.97 -49.33
N LYS A 152 10.84 -39.98 -50.62
CA LYS A 152 10.07 -38.88 -51.22
C LYS A 152 8.66 -38.78 -50.64
N GLU A 153 7.94 -39.89 -50.50
CA GLU A 153 6.60 -39.90 -49.89
C GLU A 153 6.62 -39.44 -48.43
N LEU A 154 7.63 -39.86 -47.65
CA LEU A 154 7.82 -39.38 -46.27
C LEU A 154 8.10 -37.87 -46.26
N LYS A 155 8.94 -37.38 -47.18
CA LYS A 155 9.20 -35.95 -47.29
C LYS A 155 7.95 -35.16 -47.68
N GLU A 156 7.18 -35.62 -48.68
CA GLU A 156 5.96 -34.96 -49.13
C GLU A 156 4.88 -34.93 -48.04
N THR A 157 4.70 -36.02 -47.29
CA THR A 157 3.77 -36.05 -46.15
C THR A 157 4.25 -35.17 -45.00
N GLN A 158 5.56 -35.10 -44.76
CA GLN A 158 6.14 -34.18 -43.80
C GLN A 158 5.90 -32.72 -44.23
N ASP A 159 6.17 -32.36 -45.48
CA ASP A 159 5.98 -31.02 -46.03
C ASP A 159 4.49 -30.62 -45.98
N GLN A 160 3.56 -31.51 -46.35
CA GLN A 160 2.11 -31.29 -46.21
C GLN A 160 1.69 -31.05 -44.75
N SER A 161 2.28 -31.80 -43.81
CA SER A 161 2.00 -31.61 -42.38
C SER A 161 2.53 -30.26 -41.87
N LEU A 162 3.68 -29.81 -42.38
CA LEU A 162 4.27 -28.51 -42.05
C LEU A 162 3.42 -27.37 -42.62
N ASP A 163 2.99 -27.48 -43.88
CA ASP A 163 2.12 -26.50 -44.52
C ASP A 163 0.76 -26.39 -43.81
N ALA A 164 0.17 -27.53 -43.42
CA ALA A 164 -1.06 -27.56 -42.63
C ALA A 164 -0.88 -26.89 -41.26
N LYS A 165 0.23 -27.18 -40.56
CA LYS A 165 0.57 -26.53 -39.28
C LYS A 165 0.71 -25.02 -39.44
N VAL A 166 1.45 -24.56 -40.46
CA VAL A 166 1.61 -23.13 -40.75
C VAL A 166 0.26 -22.49 -41.10
N GLY A 167 -0.62 -23.19 -41.82
CA GLY A 167 -1.98 -22.74 -42.09
C GLY A 167 -2.82 -22.58 -40.83
N PHE A 168 -2.79 -23.55 -39.93
CA PHE A 168 -3.48 -23.45 -38.64
C PHE A 168 -2.89 -22.37 -37.74
N ASP A 169 -1.57 -22.22 -37.68
CA ASP A 169 -0.91 -21.15 -36.92
C ASP A 169 -1.30 -19.76 -37.43
N ARG A 170 -1.38 -19.58 -38.76
CA ARG A 170 -1.90 -18.33 -39.36
C ARG A 170 -3.35 -18.08 -38.96
N LYS A 171 -4.21 -19.11 -38.97
CA LYS A 171 -5.61 -18.97 -38.56
C LYS A 171 -5.77 -18.69 -37.07
N ILE A 172 -4.94 -19.31 -36.22
CA ILE A 172 -4.89 -19.02 -34.78
C ILE A 172 -4.50 -17.56 -34.56
N ARG A 173 -3.45 -17.07 -35.24
CA ARG A 173 -3.05 -15.66 -35.14
C ARG A 173 -4.15 -14.72 -35.61
N SER A 174 -4.77 -14.98 -36.77
CA SER A 174 -5.86 -14.11 -37.24
C SER A 174 -7.07 -14.11 -36.29
N LEU A 175 -7.41 -15.26 -35.70
CA LEU A 175 -8.49 -15.34 -34.71
C LEU A 175 -8.11 -14.65 -33.40
N GLN A 176 -6.83 -14.70 -33.00
CA GLN A 176 -6.33 -13.95 -31.85
C GLN A 176 -6.39 -12.44 -32.10
N ASP A 177 -5.99 -11.98 -33.28
CA ASP A 177 -6.07 -10.56 -33.68
C ASP A 177 -7.53 -10.09 -33.75
N GLU A 178 -8.45 -10.89 -34.31
CA GLU A 178 -9.89 -10.61 -34.32
C GLU A 178 -10.47 -10.54 -32.89
N ASN A 179 -10.06 -11.44 -32.00
CA ASN A 179 -10.51 -11.45 -30.61
C ASN A 179 -9.97 -10.24 -29.83
N GLN A 180 -8.72 -9.84 -30.07
CA GLN A 180 -8.15 -8.61 -29.51
C GLN A 180 -8.91 -7.37 -30.01
N ARG A 181 -9.18 -7.28 -31.32
CA ARG A 181 -9.99 -6.17 -31.88
C ARG A 181 -11.39 -6.11 -31.29
N LEU A 182 -12.08 -7.25 -31.15
CA LEU A 182 -13.39 -7.30 -30.53
C LEU A 182 -13.35 -6.92 -29.04
N GLN A 183 -12.28 -7.26 -28.33
CA GLN A 183 -12.09 -6.82 -26.93
C GLN A 183 -11.82 -5.32 -26.84
N GLU A 184 -11.03 -4.74 -27.75
CA GLU A 184 -10.81 -3.30 -27.87
C GLU A 184 -12.13 -2.56 -28.19
N GLU A 185 -12.89 -3.03 -29.18
CA GLU A 185 -14.21 -2.47 -29.53
C GLU A 185 -15.21 -2.58 -28.37
N LEU A 186 -15.18 -3.69 -27.61
CA LEU A 186 -16.00 -3.86 -26.42
C LEU A 186 -15.58 -2.89 -25.30
N GLY A 187 -14.27 -2.67 -25.11
CA GLY A 187 -13.75 -1.67 -24.18
C GLY A 187 -14.16 -0.24 -24.57
N ASP A 188 -14.03 0.11 -25.85
CA ASP A 188 -14.41 1.42 -26.38
C ASP A 188 -15.91 1.67 -26.23
N THR A 189 -16.76 0.70 -26.61
CA THR A 189 -18.22 0.82 -26.44
C THR A 189 -18.63 0.89 -24.98
N GLN A 190 -17.97 0.14 -24.08
CA GLN A 190 -18.21 0.24 -22.65
C GLN A 190 -17.80 1.62 -22.09
N SER A 191 -16.69 2.18 -22.56
CA SER A 191 -16.25 3.53 -22.17
C SER A 191 -17.26 4.59 -22.62
N GLN A 192 -17.73 4.53 -23.87
CA GLN A 192 -18.77 5.42 -24.41
C GLN A 192 -20.08 5.30 -23.65
N LEU A 193 -20.51 4.08 -23.31
CA LEU A 193 -21.72 3.85 -22.52
C LEU A 193 -21.56 4.44 -21.11
N SER A 194 -20.39 4.29 -20.48
CA SER A 194 -20.12 4.89 -19.17
C SER A 194 -20.12 6.43 -19.20
N ASP A 195 -19.63 7.02 -20.29
CA ASP A 195 -19.65 8.48 -20.49
C ASP A 195 -21.07 8.99 -20.75
N GLN A 196 -21.88 8.28 -21.53
CA GLN A 196 -23.30 8.58 -21.71
C GLN A 196 -24.08 8.44 -20.39
N GLU A 197 -23.82 7.40 -19.60
CA GLU A 197 -24.43 7.25 -18.27
C GLU A 197 -24.07 8.41 -17.34
N ARG A 198 -22.80 8.87 -17.37
CA ARG A 198 -22.38 10.05 -16.61
C ARG A 198 -23.14 11.28 -17.07
N GLN A 199 -23.25 11.52 -18.38
CA GLN A 199 -24.01 12.64 -18.93
C GLN A 199 -25.49 12.59 -18.53
N PHE A 200 -26.15 11.43 -18.61
CA PHE A 200 -27.53 11.28 -18.17
C PHE A 200 -27.67 11.48 -16.65
N LYS A 201 -26.73 11.00 -15.84
CA LYS A 201 -26.72 11.27 -14.39
C LYS A 201 -26.57 12.77 -14.10
N TYR A 202 -25.71 13.48 -14.81
CA TYR A 202 -25.60 14.94 -14.69
C TYR A 202 -26.91 15.63 -15.06
N GLN A 203 -27.52 15.28 -16.19
CA GLN A 203 -28.81 15.83 -16.61
C GLN A 203 -29.94 15.52 -15.61
N ILE A 204 -29.98 14.30 -15.05
CA ILE A 204 -30.95 13.93 -14.02
C ILE A 204 -30.74 14.77 -12.77
N ASN A 205 -29.50 14.91 -12.29
CA ASN A 205 -29.21 15.73 -11.12
C ASN A 205 -29.57 17.20 -11.35
N GLU A 206 -29.26 17.76 -12.53
CA GLU A 206 -29.68 19.12 -12.90
C GLU A 206 -31.20 19.26 -12.87
N LEU A 207 -31.94 18.34 -13.50
CA LEU A 207 -33.40 18.35 -13.49
C LEU A 207 -33.98 18.16 -12.07
N GLU A 208 -33.35 17.35 -11.23
CA GLU A 208 -33.74 17.17 -9.82
C GLU A 208 -33.51 18.44 -9.00
N THR A 209 -32.38 19.14 -9.21
CA THR A 209 -32.13 20.43 -8.53
C THR A 209 -33.13 21.50 -8.98
N VAL A 210 -33.43 21.58 -10.28
CA VAL A 210 -34.45 22.49 -10.82
C VAL A 210 -35.82 22.12 -10.25
N ARG A 211 -36.20 20.84 -10.25
CA ARG A 211 -37.46 20.38 -9.65
C ARG A 211 -37.55 20.72 -8.17
N ALA A 212 -36.50 20.49 -7.39
CA ALA A 212 -36.47 20.82 -5.97
C ALA A 212 -36.59 22.33 -5.73
N SER A 213 -35.94 23.15 -6.55
CA SER A 213 -36.07 24.62 -6.48
C SER A 213 -37.49 25.10 -6.81
N LEU A 214 -38.12 24.50 -7.84
CA LEU A 214 -39.51 24.81 -8.20
C LEU A 214 -40.49 24.34 -7.13
N GLN A 215 -40.25 23.18 -6.50
CA GLN A 215 -41.05 22.69 -5.38
C GLN A 215 -40.98 23.65 -4.18
N LYS A 216 -39.78 24.14 -3.82
CA LYS A 216 -39.62 25.16 -2.78
C LYS A 216 -40.35 26.46 -3.12
N ALA A 217 -40.25 26.94 -4.37
CA ALA A 217 -40.97 28.14 -4.79
C ALA A 217 -42.50 27.96 -4.71
N ILE A 218 -43.01 26.77 -5.04
CA ILE A 218 -44.45 26.45 -4.89
C ILE A 218 -44.85 26.44 -3.42
N GLU A 219 -44.04 25.86 -2.53
CA GLU A 219 -44.28 25.85 -1.08
C GLU A 219 -44.25 27.27 -0.50
N GLU A 220 -43.29 28.10 -0.89
CA GLU A 220 -43.21 29.51 -0.51
C GLU A 220 -44.45 30.28 -0.97
N PHE A 221 -44.87 30.13 -2.23
CA PHE A 221 -46.10 30.76 -2.72
C PHE A 221 -47.37 30.23 -2.04
N HIS A 222 -47.39 28.94 -1.65
CA HIS A 222 -48.51 28.38 -0.90
C HIS A 222 -48.61 29.00 0.50
N ASN A 223 -47.48 29.10 1.20
CA ASN A 223 -47.40 29.75 2.51
C ASN A 223 -47.78 31.24 2.43
N ASP A 224 -47.31 31.95 1.41
CA ASP A 224 -47.67 33.36 1.20
C ASP A 224 -49.17 33.53 0.90
N LEU A 225 -49.77 32.63 0.13
CA LEU A 225 -51.22 32.62 -0.12
C LEU A 225 -52.01 32.30 1.14
N GLU A 226 -51.56 31.37 1.98
CA GLU A 226 -52.21 31.03 3.24
C GLU A 226 -52.09 32.20 4.25
N ASN A 227 -50.92 32.82 4.35
CA ASN A 227 -50.69 34.03 5.13
C ASN A 227 -51.60 35.16 4.65
N ALA A 228 -51.66 35.44 3.34
CA ALA A 228 -52.53 36.45 2.77
C ALA A 228 -54.01 36.16 3.04
N ARG A 229 -54.44 34.89 2.94
CA ARG A 229 -55.81 34.47 3.30
C ARG A 229 -56.12 34.68 4.77
N SER A 230 -55.20 34.32 5.67
CA SER A 230 -55.38 34.51 7.12
C SER A 230 -55.48 35.99 7.48
N ILE A 231 -54.63 36.83 6.87
CA ILE A 231 -54.69 38.29 7.01
C ILE A 231 -56.03 38.78 6.50
N GLN A 232 -56.44 38.36 5.30
CA GLN A 232 -57.71 38.78 4.72
C GLN A 232 -58.92 38.37 5.57
N GLN A 233 -58.94 37.14 6.11
CA GLN A 233 -59.96 36.70 7.06
C GLN A 233 -59.96 37.56 8.32
N SER A 234 -58.80 37.81 8.93
CA SER A 234 -58.71 38.67 10.12
C SER A 234 -59.16 40.10 9.84
N THR A 235 -58.89 40.63 8.64
CA THR A 235 -59.36 41.97 8.24
C THR A 235 -60.86 41.98 7.99
N GLN A 236 -61.42 40.91 7.42
CA GLN A 236 -62.86 40.77 7.21
C GLN A 236 -63.59 40.64 8.54
N GLU A 237 -63.06 39.87 9.49
CA GLU A 237 -63.61 39.78 10.86
C GLU A 237 -63.56 41.11 11.59
N LYS A 238 -62.46 41.86 11.47
CA LYS A 238 -62.36 43.21 12.02
C LYS A 238 -63.34 44.16 11.33
N LEU A 239 -63.52 44.04 10.02
CA LEU A 239 -64.47 44.85 9.27
C LEU A 239 -65.91 44.55 9.73
N THR A 240 -66.30 43.28 9.85
CA THR A 240 -67.64 42.92 10.32
C THR A 240 -67.87 43.32 11.78
N GLN A 241 -66.85 43.20 12.64
CA GLN A 241 -66.91 43.74 14.00
C GLN A 241 -67.11 45.26 13.99
N ARG A 242 -66.39 45.99 13.14
CA ARG A 242 -66.53 47.45 13.02
C ARG A 242 -67.86 47.86 12.41
N GLU A 243 -68.39 47.12 11.44
CA GLU A 243 -69.72 47.33 10.88
C GLU A 243 -70.81 47.08 11.94
N ALA A 244 -70.65 46.05 12.78
CA ALA A 244 -71.55 45.81 13.91
C ALA A 244 -71.46 46.93 14.96
N GLU A 245 -70.25 47.34 15.36
CA GLU A 245 -70.03 48.48 16.26
C GLU A 245 -70.62 49.77 15.69
N VAL A 246 -70.48 50.01 14.38
CA VAL A 246 -71.09 51.18 13.72
C VAL A 246 -72.61 51.08 13.74
N ALA A 247 -73.20 49.90 13.47
CA ALA A 247 -74.65 49.71 13.56
C ALA A 247 -75.17 49.92 14.99
N ASP A 248 -74.44 49.42 16.00
CA ASP A 248 -74.75 49.65 17.42
C ASP A 248 -74.61 51.11 17.80
N LEU A 249 -73.56 51.79 17.34
CA LEU A 249 -73.36 53.23 17.56
C LEU A 249 -74.39 54.06 16.80
N GLU A 250 -74.82 53.67 15.60
CA GLU A 250 -75.90 54.33 14.87
C GLU A 250 -77.24 54.15 15.60
N ALA A 251 -77.53 52.95 16.10
CA ALA A 251 -78.70 52.70 16.94
C ALA A 251 -78.65 53.51 18.25
N ALA A 252 -77.48 53.56 18.91
CA ALA A 252 -77.25 54.36 20.10
C ALA A 252 -77.29 55.87 19.80
N ASN A 253 -76.85 56.32 18.63
CA ASN A 253 -76.93 57.73 18.21
C ASN A 253 -78.37 58.12 17.88
N ILE A 254 -79.17 57.21 17.32
CA ILE A 254 -80.62 57.38 17.17
C ILE A 254 -81.28 57.45 18.56
N GLN A 255 -80.89 56.59 19.51
CA GLN A 255 -81.37 56.64 20.90
C GLN A 255 -80.91 57.89 21.64
N LEU A 256 -79.68 58.35 21.45
CA LEU A 256 -79.09 59.54 22.07
C LEU A 256 -79.60 60.83 21.42
N LYS A 257 -79.95 60.82 20.14
CA LYS A 257 -80.70 61.91 19.49
C LYS A 257 -82.15 61.95 20.00
N ALA A 258 -82.75 60.80 20.29
CA ALA A 258 -84.04 60.71 20.97
C ALA A 258 -83.95 61.13 22.45
N ALA A 259 -82.82 60.87 23.11
CA ALA A 259 -82.47 61.30 24.47
C ALA A 259 -81.69 62.64 24.49
N GLY A 260 -81.66 63.35 23.36
CA GLY A 260 -80.77 64.50 23.08
C GLY A 260 -81.10 65.77 23.86
N THR A 261 -81.80 65.64 24.97
CA THR A 261 -82.01 66.70 25.96
C THR A 261 -81.28 66.44 27.29
N ASP A 262 -80.47 65.39 27.41
CA ASP A 262 -79.84 65.02 28.69
C ASP A 262 -78.31 65.23 28.74
N ALA A 263 -77.89 66.03 29.72
CA ALA A 263 -76.50 66.45 29.94
C ALA A 263 -75.54 65.29 30.29
N GLU A 264 -76.05 64.13 30.71
CA GLU A 264 -75.25 62.95 31.06
C GLU A 264 -74.59 62.31 29.82
N ALA A 265 -75.25 62.32 28.65
CA ALA A 265 -74.68 61.81 27.40
C ALA A 265 -73.40 62.58 26.98
N LEU A 266 -73.35 63.88 27.24
CA LEU A 266 -72.16 64.70 26.97
C LEU A 266 -70.98 64.35 27.89
N THR A 267 -71.26 63.86 29.10
CA THR A 267 -70.19 63.43 30.02
C THR A 267 -69.60 62.08 29.63
N VAL A 268 -70.44 61.14 29.18
CA VAL A 268 -70.00 59.83 28.66
C VAL A 268 -69.17 60.00 27.39
N LEU A 269 -69.62 60.85 26.44
CA LEU A 269 -68.85 61.18 25.23
C LEU A 269 -67.48 61.81 25.54
N LYS A 270 -67.39 62.67 26.57
CA LYS A 270 -66.10 63.23 27.00
C LYS A 270 -65.17 62.16 27.57
N ARG A 271 -65.69 61.22 28.36
CA ARG A 271 -64.92 60.09 28.90
C ARG A 271 -64.41 59.20 27.77
N GLU A 272 -65.28 58.78 26.87
CA GLU A 272 -64.92 57.92 25.74
C GLU A 272 -63.94 58.60 24.79
N LEU A 273 -64.09 59.89 24.52
CA LEU A 273 -63.10 60.67 23.75
C LEU A 273 -61.75 60.71 24.47
N SER A 274 -61.74 60.87 25.80
CA SER A 274 -60.49 60.85 26.57
C SER A 274 -59.81 59.48 26.57
N GLU A 275 -60.59 58.39 26.60
CA GLU A 275 -60.09 57.02 26.49
C GLU A 275 -59.53 56.75 25.10
N GLN A 276 -60.20 57.19 24.04
CA GLN A 276 -59.69 57.10 22.67
C GLN A 276 -58.42 57.93 22.48
N VAL A 277 -58.34 59.14 23.04
CA VAL A 277 -57.13 59.96 22.99
C VAL A 277 -55.97 59.29 23.73
N ASN A 278 -56.24 58.65 24.87
CA ASN A 278 -55.23 57.90 25.61
C ASN A 278 -54.76 56.67 24.82
N HIS A 279 -55.69 55.93 24.20
CA HIS A 279 -55.35 54.79 23.37
C HIS A 279 -54.55 55.21 22.12
N ILE A 280 -54.88 56.33 21.48
CA ILE A 280 -54.08 56.90 20.39
C ILE A 280 -52.67 57.25 20.87
N ARG A 281 -52.52 57.83 22.06
CA ARG A 281 -51.20 58.11 22.64
C ARG A 281 -50.40 56.83 22.91
N GLU A 282 -51.04 55.76 23.39
CA GLU A 282 -50.40 54.45 23.58
C GLU A 282 -49.97 53.83 22.24
N LEU A 283 -50.83 53.89 21.21
CA LEU A 283 -50.49 53.44 19.87
C LEU A 283 -49.37 54.27 19.25
N GLU A 284 -49.35 55.57 19.48
CA GLU A 284 -48.25 56.43 19.03
C GLU A 284 -46.95 56.13 19.78
N LEU A 285 -47.00 55.84 21.09
CA LEU A 285 -45.84 55.43 21.88
C LEU A 285 -45.28 54.11 21.36
N THR A 286 -46.12 53.08 21.22
CA THR A 286 -45.71 51.77 20.69
C THR A 286 -45.18 51.86 19.26
N ASN A 287 -45.77 52.70 18.41
CA ASN A 287 -45.27 52.93 17.05
C ASN A 287 -43.91 53.67 17.07
N ARG A 288 -43.70 54.60 18.01
CA ARG A 288 -42.38 55.23 18.22
C ARG A 288 -41.34 54.21 18.70
N ASP A 289 -41.70 53.34 19.63
CA ASP A 289 -40.81 52.29 20.16
C ASP A 289 -40.44 51.27 19.08
N GLN A 290 -41.41 50.77 18.32
CA GLN A 290 -41.19 49.87 17.19
C GLN A 290 -40.31 50.53 16.11
N ASN A 291 -40.50 51.81 15.82
CA ASN A 291 -39.63 52.54 14.90
C ASN A 291 -38.21 52.73 15.44
N ALA A 292 -38.03 52.83 16.75
CA ALA A 292 -36.71 52.86 17.38
C ALA A 292 -36.03 51.48 17.30
N GLU A 293 -36.77 50.39 17.51
CA GLU A 293 -36.28 49.03 17.34
C GLU A 293 -35.92 48.71 15.89
N LEU A 294 -36.77 49.07 14.93
CA LEU A 294 -36.47 48.93 13.50
C LEU A 294 -35.23 49.73 13.10
N ARG A 295 -35.02 50.92 13.67
CA ARG A 295 -33.78 51.69 13.46
C ARG A 295 -32.57 50.95 14.01
N LYS A 296 -32.64 50.45 15.25
CA LYS A 296 -31.56 49.64 15.85
C LYS A 296 -31.27 48.37 15.03
N LEU A 297 -32.29 47.64 14.60
CA LEU A 297 -32.13 46.44 13.77
C LEU A 297 -31.51 46.76 12.41
N ARG A 298 -31.87 47.90 11.79
CA ARG A 298 -31.24 48.37 10.55
C ARG A 298 -29.79 48.80 10.75
N GLU A 299 -29.45 49.38 11.90
CA GLU A 299 -28.05 49.68 12.24
C GLU A 299 -27.25 48.39 12.44
N ILE A 300 -27.82 47.43 13.18
CA ILE A 300 -27.19 46.11 13.37
C ILE A 300 -27.02 45.40 12.03
N SER A 301 -28.03 45.38 11.15
CA SER A 301 -27.91 44.72 9.85
C SER A 301 -26.84 45.36 8.95
N LYS A 302 -26.67 46.69 9.01
CA LYS A 302 -25.55 47.38 8.35
C LYS A 302 -24.21 46.95 8.93
N THR A 303 -24.08 46.88 10.26
CA THR A 303 -22.82 46.42 10.89
C THR A 303 -22.52 44.95 10.57
N VAL A 304 -23.53 44.09 10.55
CA VAL A 304 -23.42 42.68 10.14
C VAL A 304 -23.00 42.59 8.67
N GLY A 305 -23.59 43.39 7.78
CA GLY A 305 -23.18 43.46 6.37
C GLY A 305 -21.70 43.82 6.20
N VAL A 306 -21.21 44.82 6.94
CA VAL A 306 -19.77 45.19 6.95
C VAL A 306 -18.91 44.02 7.46
N ILE A 307 -19.34 43.33 8.52
CA ILE A 307 -18.61 42.16 9.05
C ILE A 307 -18.61 41.01 8.04
N GLU A 308 -19.71 40.76 7.34
CA GLU A 308 -19.80 39.75 6.29
C GLU A 308 -18.91 40.10 5.10
N GLU A 309 -18.84 41.36 4.68
CA GLU A 309 -17.93 41.81 3.63
C GLU A 309 -16.47 41.66 4.06
N GLN A 310 -16.13 42.02 5.29
CA GLN A 310 -14.80 41.79 5.85
C GLN A 310 -14.47 40.30 5.93
N LYS A 311 -15.42 39.47 6.32
CA LYS A 311 -15.27 38.01 6.34
C LYS A 311 -15.04 37.46 4.94
N ARG A 312 -15.86 37.83 3.94
CA ARG A 312 -15.66 37.44 2.54
C ARG A 312 -14.29 37.90 2.02
N ALA A 313 -13.87 39.12 2.35
CA ALA A 313 -12.55 39.62 1.97
C ALA A 313 -11.40 38.83 2.61
N LEU A 314 -11.53 38.45 3.89
CA LEU A 314 -10.56 37.59 4.57
C LEU A 314 -10.56 36.16 4.01
N GLU A 315 -11.73 35.59 3.70
CA GLU A 315 -11.85 34.28 3.05
C GLU A 315 -11.19 34.27 1.67
N ILE A 316 -11.42 35.30 0.85
CA ILE A 316 -10.74 35.46 -0.45
C ILE A 316 -9.22 35.59 -0.25
N LYS A 317 -8.78 36.34 0.77
CA LYS A 317 -7.36 36.47 1.08
C LYS A 317 -6.73 35.14 1.51
N ILE A 318 -7.45 34.32 2.29
CA ILE A 318 -7.01 32.97 2.66
C ILE A 318 -6.90 32.10 1.41
N GLN A 319 -7.92 32.09 0.54
CA GLN A 319 -7.86 31.34 -0.72
C GLN A 319 -6.68 31.78 -1.61
N LEU A 320 -6.37 33.08 -1.65
CA LEU A 320 -5.20 33.59 -2.35
C LEU A 320 -3.89 33.13 -1.67
N MET A 321 -3.82 33.13 -0.34
CA MET A 321 -2.66 32.61 0.40
C MET A 321 -2.47 31.12 0.16
N ASP A 322 -3.53 30.32 0.15
CA ASP A 322 -3.50 28.89 -0.18
C ASP A 322 -2.97 28.66 -1.61
N GLY A 323 -3.38 29.51 -2.56
CA GLY A 323 -2.85 29.51 -3.93
C GLY A 323 -1.35 29.79 -3.98
N VAL A 324 -0.87 30.80 -3.24
CA VAL A 324 0.57 31.12 -3.13
C VAL A 324 1.34 30.00 -2.43
N GLU A 325 0.75 29.33 -1.43
CA GLU A 325 1.37 28.16 -0.78
C GLU A 325 1.49 26.97 -1.74
N ALA A 326 0.49 26.74 -2.59
CA ALA A 326 0.58 25.73 -3.64
C ALA A 326 1.67 26.06 -4.67
N GLU A 327 1.73 27.32 -5.13
CA GLU A 327 2.82 27.80 -6.00
C GLU A 327 4.20 27.66 -5.33
N LEU A 328 4.31 28.01 -4.05
CA LEU A 328 5.54 27.85 -3.28
C LEU A 328 5.95 26.38 -3.18
N ASN A 329 5.01 25.47 -2.93
CA ASN A 329 5.27 24.04 -2.85
C ASN A 329 5.74 23.49 -4.20
N THR A 330 5.08 23.88 -5.31
CA THR A 330 5.52 23.46 -6.65
C THR A 330 6.91 24.00 -6.98
N ALA A 331 7.20 25.26 -6.65
CA ALA A 331 8.52 25.86 -6.82
C ALA A 331 9.58 25.18 -5.94
N GLN A 332 9.25 24.80 -4.71
CA GLN A 332 10.14 24.03 -3.82
C GLN A 332 10.45 22.64 -4.38
N ILE A 333 9.44 21.93 -4.91
CA ILE A 333 9.64 20.63 -5.57
C ILE A 333 10.54 20.80 -6.79
N GLN A 334 10.26 21.78 -7.67
CA GLN A 334 11.11 22.05 -8.84
C GLN A 334 12.54 22.41 -8.45
N LYS A 335 12.71 23.21 -7.39
CA LYS A 335 14.04 23.52 -6.87
C LYS A 335 14.74 22.25 -6.37
N GLN A 336 14.05 21.39 -5.63
CA GLN A 336 14.60 20.14 -5.14
C GLN A 336 14.99 19.22 -6.31
N THR A 337 14.13 19.06 -7.32
CA THR A 337 14.46 18.24 -8.50
C THR A 337 15.68 18.78 -9.24
N LEU A 338 15.78 20.11 -9.41
CA LEU A 338 16.95 20.74 -10.02
C LEU A 338 18.21 20.61 -9.14
N GLU A 339 18.07 20.67 -7.82
CA GLU A 339 19.19 20.44 -6.88
C GLU A 339 19.65 18.98 -6.89
N ASP A 340 18.73 18.02 -7.01
CA ASP A 340 18.99 16.59 -7.11
C ASP A 340 19.62 16.26 -8.48
N GLU A 341 19.12 16.84 -9.56
CA GLU A 341 19.74 16.77 -10.89
C GLU A 341 21.15 17.36 -10.86
N ARG A 342 21.33 18.55 -10.28
CA ARG A 342 22.65 19.16 -10.13
C ARG A 342 23.57 18.26 -9.31
N GLN A 343 23.09 17.64 -8.24
CA GLN A 343 23.87 16.69 -7.44
C GLN A 343 24.22 15.43 -8.23
N ALA A 344 23.29 14.88 -9.03
CA ALA A 344 23.54 13.74 -9.89
C ALA A 344 24.60 14.08 -10.95
N TRP A 345 24.51 15.25 -11.59
CA TRP A 345 25.53 15.75 -12.50
C TRP A 345 26.86 16.01 -11.79
N MET A 346 26.86 16.65 -10.62
CA MET A 346 28.08 16.86 -9.84
C MET A 346 28.71 15.53 -9.43
N SER A 347 27.93 14.50 -9.10
CA SER A 347 28.45 13.16 -8.79
C SER A 347 29.01 12.46 -10.02
N LEU A 348 28.38 12.62 -11.18
CA LEU A 348 28.86 12.09 -12.45
C LEU A 348 30.15 12.80 -12.90
N LEU A 349 30.29 14.09 -12.56
CA LEU A 349 31.49 14.88 -12.86
C LEU A 349 32.56 14.79 -11.75
N GLN A 350 32.20 14.40 -10.52
CA GLN A 350 33.11 14.03 -9.43
C GLN A 350 33.48 12.54 -9.53
N GLU A 351 34.02 12.13 -10.68
CA GLU A 351 34.92 10.98 -10.69
C GLU A 351 36.30 11.47 -10.22
N ASP A 352 36.92 10.67 -9.34
CA ASP A 352 38.19 10.92 -8.66
C ASP A 352 39.32 11.36 -9.62
N ASP A 353 40.45 11.86 -9.07
CA ASP A 353 41.70 12.25 -9.74
C ASP A 353 42.36 11.20 -10.69
N ARG A 354 41.63 10.18 -11.14
CA ARG A 354 41.96 9.29 -12.25
C ARG A 354 41.39 9.91 -13.52
N SER A 355 42.26 10.56 -14.29
CA SER A 355 42.16 10.84 -15.73
C SER A 355 40.76 10.69 -16.33
N ALA A 356 40.15 11.82 -16.73
CA ALA A 356 38.90 11.92 -17.50
C ALA A 356 38.58 10.64 -18.31
N GLU A 357 37.72 9.77 -17.78
CA GLU A 357 37.34 8.51 -18.45
C GLU A 357 36.48 8.76 -19.71
N PHE A 358 36.01 10.01 -19.87
CA PHE A 358 35.24 10.47 -21.02
C PHE A 358 35.84 11.75 -21.61
N ASP A 359 36.57 11.62 -22.73
CA ASP A 359 37.20 12.74 -23.46
C ASP A 359 36.20 13.70 -24.14
N SER A 360 34.90 13.37 -24.16
CA SER A 360 33.84 14.18 -24.80
C SER A 360 32.48 13.99 -24.12
N PRO A 361 31.65 15.04 -24.01
CA PRO A 361 30.26 14.93 -23.56
C PRO A 361 29.44 13.87 -24.32
N GLU A 362 29.77 13.62 -25.59
CA GLU A 362 29.14 12.58 -26.39
C GLU A 362 29.49 11.17 -25.86
N ALA A 363 30.68 10.98 -25.31
CA ALA A 363 31.11 9.71 -24.71
C ALA A 363 30.34 9.43 -23.40
N ILE A 364 30.03 10.46 -22.61
CA ILE A 364 29.18 10.36 -21.41
C ILE A 364 27.75 9.97 -21.81
N VAL A 365 27.18 10.61 -22.84
CA VAL A 365 25.83 10.26 -23.34
C VAL A 365 25.79 8.84 -23.88
N ARG A 366 26.83 8.39 -24.61
CA ARG A 366 26.94 7.00 -25.08
C ARG A 366 27.14 5.99 -23.95
N ALA A 367 27.84 6.36 -22.87
CA ALA A 367 27.99 5.52 -21.68
C ALA A 367 26.69 5.43 -20.88
N LEU A 368 25.97 6.55 -20.72
CA LEU A 368 24.65 6.59 -20.09
C LEU A 368 23.59 5.84 -20.89
N ALA A 369 23.62 5.93 -22.23
CA ALA A 369 22.75 5.14 -23.08
C ALA A 369 23.05 3.63 -22.98
N ARG A 370 24.33 3.24 -22.95
CA ARG A 370 24.74 1.86 -22.69
C ARG A 370 24.31 1.39 -21.31
N GLY A 371 24.53 2.19 -20.27
CA GLY A 371 24.10 1.90 -18.91
C GLY A 371 22.57 1.79 -18.78
N LYS A 372 21.80 2.60 -19.52
CA LYS A 372 20.34 2.46 -19.60
C LYS A 372 19.92 1.13 -20.26
N ILE A 373 20.56 0.76 -21.37
CA ILE A 373 20.30 -0.51 -22.06
C ILE A 373 20.68 -1.71 -21.18
N GLU A 374 21.80 -1.62 -20.47
CA GLU A 374 22.24 -2.64 -19.52
C GLU A 374 21.24 -2.75 -18.36
N ASN A 375 20.78 -1.62 -17.79
CA ASN A 375 19.80 -1.63 -16.72
C ASN A 375 18.46 -2.21 -17.18
N THR A 376 17.96 -1.84 -18.37
CA THR A 376 16.75 -2.45 -18.94
C THR A 376 16.94 -3.95 -19.20
N SER A 377 18.12 -4.37 -19.66
CA SER A 377 18.41 -5.80 -19.86
C SER A 377 18.49 -6.58 -18.55
N LEU A 378 18.98 -5.94 -17.48
CA LEU A 378 19.04 -6.52 -16.14
C LEU A 378 17.64 -6.60 -15.52
N THR A 379 16.79 -5.58 -15.69
CA THR A 379 15.39 -5.64 -15.25
C THR A 379 14.62 -6.71 -16.00
N GLU A 380 14.76 -6.81 -17.33
CA GLU A 380 14.17 -7.92 -18.11
C GLU A 380 14.66 -9.29 -17.62
N ARG A 381 15.96 -9.40 -17.28
CA ARG A 381 16.51 -10.64 -16.75
C ARG A 381 15.95 -10.95 -15.36
N ILE A 382 15.78 -9.96 -14.49
CA ILE A 382 15.12 -10.11 -13.18
C ILE A 382 13.69 -10.58 -13.37
N GLU A 383 12.90 -9.93 -14.23
CA GLU A 383 11.52 -10.32 -14.54
C GLU A 383 11.43 -11.76 -15.09
N THR A 384 12.38 -12.16 -15.96
CA THR A 384 12.40 -13.56 -16.45
C THR A 384 12.74 -14.57 -15.36
N VAL A 385 13.57 -14.19 -14.38
CA VAL A 385 13.91 -15.02 -13.23
C VAL A 385 12.73 -15.10 -12.26
N GLU A 386 12.05 -13.99 -12.00
CA GLU A 386 10.83 -13.93 -11.20
C GLU A 386 9.72 -14.79 -11.82
N ALA A 387 9.50 -14.70 -13.14
CA ALA A 387 8.55 -15.56 -13.84
C ALA A 387 8.93 -17.06 -13.75
N LYS A 388 10.23 -17.38 -13.79
CA LYS A 388 10.70 -18.77 -13.58
C LYS A 388 10.49 -19.22 -12.13
N LEU A 389 10.70 -18.35 -11.14
CA LEU A 389 10.45 -18.64 -9.73
C LEU A 389 8.96 -18.85 -9.46
N GLN A 390 8.08 -18.03 -10.04
CA GLN A 390 6.63 -18.20 -9.96
C GLN A 390 6.20 -19.57 -10.52
N LYS A 391 6.66 -19.93 -11.73
CA LYS A 391 6.41 -21.26 -12.30
C LYS A 391 6.93 -22.39 -11.42
N LYS A 392 8.11 -22.23 -10.80
CA LYS A 392 8.64 -23.22 -9.86
C LYS A 392 7.80 -23.31 -8.59
N ASN A 393 7.32 -22.20 -8.04
CA ASN A 393 6.43 -22.20 -6.89
C ASN A 393 5.09 -22.86 -7.21
N GLU A 394 4.50 -22.62 -8.39
CA GLU A 394 3.30 -23.31 -8.85
C GLU A 394 3.51 -24.83 -8.91
N THR A 395 4.65 -25.28 -9.45
CA THR A 395 4.98 -26.73 -9.46
C THR A 395 5.23 -27.28 -8.06
N ILE A 396 5.81 -26.51 -7.14
CA ILE A 396 6.00 -26.93 -5.76
C ILE A 396 4.63 -27.06 -5.08
N MET A 397 3.72 -26.10 -5.28
CA MET A 397 2.36 -26.16 -4.74
C MET A 397 1.57 -27.36 -5.30
N SER A 398 1.70 -27.68 -6.59
CA SER A 398 1.04 -28.86 -7.16
C SER A 398 1.60 -30.16 -6.57
N LEU A 399 2.93 -30.26 -6.41
CA LEU A 399 3.57 -31.42 -5.78
C LEU A 399 3.26 -31.53 -4.28
N GLU A 400 3.14 -30.42 -3.56
CA GLU A 400 2.71 -30.41 -2.16
C GLU A 400 1.26 -30.87 -2.02
N LYS A 401 0.39 -30.45 -2.94
CA LYS A 401 -0.99 -30.92 -3.01
C LYS A 401 -1.05 -32.42 -3.28
N GLU A 402 -0.35 -32.91 -4.30
CA GLU A 402 -0.24 -34.35 -4.60
C GLU A 402 0.32 -35.14 -3.42
N LYS A 403 1.35 -34.62 -2.73
CA LYS A 403 1.89 -35.24 -1.51
C LYS A 403 0.84 -35.29 -0.41
N SER A 404 0.03 -34.25 -0.23
CA SER A 404 -1.05 -34.21 0.75
C SER A 404 -2.17 -35.20 0.41
N ASP A 405 -2.53 -35.31 -0.86
CA ASP A 405 -3.54 -36.24 -1.37
C ASP A 405 -3.07 -37.69 -1.16
N LEU A 406 -1.80 -37.99 -1.52
CA LEU A 406 -1.18 -39.30 -1.26
C LEU A 406 -1.08 -39.62 0.24
N HIS A 407 -0.83 -38.63 1.10
CA HIS A 407 -0.86 -38.84 2.55
C HIS A 407 -2.28 -39.17 3.04
N GLN A 408 -3.30 -38.51 2.51
CA GLN A 408 -4.69 -38.82 2.82
C GLN A 408 -5.08 -40.21 2.31
N GLU A 409 -4.63 -40.61 1.12
CA GLU A 409 -4.85 -41.94 0.57
C GLU A 409 -4.14 -43.03 1.38
N LEU A 410 -2.90 -42.79 1.81
CA LEU A 410 -2.16 -43.67 2.71
C LEU A 410 -2.86 -43.80 4.06
N GLU A 411 -3.37 -42.71 4.62
CA GLU A 411 -4.10 -42.76 5.88
C GLU A 411 -5.44 -43.48 5.73
N ARG A 412 -6.17 -43.28 4.62
CA ARG A 412 -7.36 -44.06 4.27
C ARG A 412 -7.04 -45.55 4.09
N ALA A 413 -5.96 -45.88 3.39
CA ALA A 413 -5.51 -47.26 3.21
C ALA A 413 -5.05 -47.88 4.53
N ARG A 414 -4.45 -47.09 5.43
CA ARG A 414 -4.06 -47.50 6.78
C ARG A 414 -5.28 -47.75 7.66
N ILE A 415 -6.29 -46.88 7.61
CA ILE A 415 -7.58 -47.08 8.28
C ILE A 415 -8.29 -48.31 7.72
N ALA A 416 -8.27 -48.51 6.40
CA ALA A 416 -8.82 -49.70 5.73
C ALA A 416 -8.06 -50.99 6.09
N ALA A 417 -6.74 -50.92 6.21
CA ALA A 417 -5.92 -52.03 6.69
C ALA A 417 -6.18 -52.31 8.18
N ALA A 418 -6.39 -51.27 8.99
CA ALA A 418 -6.73 -51.40 10.40
C ALA A 418 -8.12 -52.02 10.61
N THR A 419 -9.11 -51.70 9.76
CA THR A 419 -10.41 -52.38 9.76
C THR A 419 -10.31 -53.82 9.22
N ALA A 420 -9.34 -54.13 8.36
CA ALA A 420 -9.03 -55.49 7.92
C ALA A 420 -8.28 -56.36 8.97
N ILE A 421 -7.83 -55.80 10.11
CA ILE A 421 -7.25 -56.57 11.24
C ILE A 421 -8.30 -57.44 11.95
N ALA A 422 -9.60 -57.26 11.68
CA ALA A 422 -10.64 -58.21 12.06
C ALA A 422 -10.74 -59.44 11.11
N GLY A 423 -9.96 -59.47 10.02
CA GLY A 423 -9.90 -60.53 9.02
C GLY A 423 -8.57 -61.31 9.00
N PRO A 424 -8.31 -62.17 7.98
CA PRO A 424 -7.35 -63.30 8.03
C PRO A 424 -5.88 -63.00 8.35
N GLY A 425 -5.45 -61.74 8.40
CA GLY A 425 -4.07 -61.32 8.69
C GLY A 425 -3.56 -61.65 10.10
N ALA A 426 -4.44 -61.94 11.06
CA ALA A 426 -4.06 -62.42 12.39
C ALA A 426 -3.38 -63.82 12.36
N ALA A 427 -3.59 -64.60 11.30
CA ALA A 427 -2.96 -65.91 11.12
C ALA A 427 -1.47 -65.78 10.73
N GLU A 428 -1.12 -64.85 9.85
CA GLU A 428 0.26 -64.66 9.40
C GLU A 428 1.18 -64.12 10.51
N ALA A 429 0.68 -63.23 11.37
CA ALA A 429 1.44 -62.72 12.51
C ALA A 429 1.78 -63.83 13.52
N ARG A 430 0.88 -64.81 13.71
CA ARG A 430 1.12 -65.98 14.57
C ARG A 430 2.13 -66.97 13.96
N VAL A 431 2.14 -67.10 12.63
CA VAL A 431 3.11 -67.94 11.91
C VAL A 431 4.51 -67.33 11.97
N ARG A 432 4.65 -66.01 11.79
CA ARG A 432 5.94 -65.31 11.93
C ARG A 432 6.52 -65.44 13.34
N SER A 433 5.70 -65.28 14.38
CA SER A 433 6.14 -65.46 15.77
C SER A 433 6.59 -66.90 16.09
N ARG A 434 5.99 -67.92 15.45
CA ARG A 434 6.44 -69.32 15.58
C ARG A 434 7.79 -69.56 14.91
N LEU A 435 8.01 -68.99 13.72
CA LEU A 435 9.27 -69.09 13.00
C LEU A 435 10.43 -68.37 13.72
N GLU A 436 10.17 -67.23 14.35
CA GLU A 436 11.17 -66.55 15.18
C GLU A 436 11.58 -67.37 16.42
N ARG A 437 10.64 -68.03 17.08
CA ARG A 437 10.96 -68.94 18.20
C ARG A 437 11.79 -70.14 17.75
N GLN A 438 11.50 -70.70 16.57
CA GLN A 438 12.30 -71.80 16.00
C GLN A 438 13.72 -71.35 15.67
N ARG A 439 13.88 -70.14 15.11
CA ARG A 439 15.20 -69.56 14.83
C ARG A 439 16.01 -69.33 16.11
N ALA A 440 15.37 -68.82 17.16
CA ALA A 440 16.03 -68.57 18.45
C ALA A 440 16.46 -69.86 19.18
N LEU A 441 15.72 -70.97 18.97
CA LEU A 441 16.12 -72.28 19.49
C LEU A 441 17.32 -72.84 18.73
N ALA A 442 17.32 -72.75 17.40
CA ALA A 442 18.44 -73.20 16.57
C ALA A 442 19.74 -72.42 16.86
N THR A 443 19.67 -71.12 17.15
CA THR A 443 20.85 -70.33 17.53
C THR A 443 21.43 -70.75 18.88
N LYS A 444 20.57 -71.11 19.84
CA LYS A 444 21.02 -71.64 21.14
C LYS A 444 21.64 -73.03 21.01
N GLU A 445 21.13 -73.84 20.09
CA GLU A 445 21.69 -75.16 19.78
C GLU A 445 23.08 -75.03 19.14
N ILE A 446 23.28 -74.05 18.25
CA ILE A 446 24.60 -73.71 17.68
C ILE A 446 25.56 -73.19 18.76
N GLU A 447 25.09 -72.35 19.68
CA GLU A 447 25.91 -71.87 20.80
C GLU A 447 26.30 -73.00 21.76
N TYR A 448 25.40 -73.95 22.02
CA TYR A 448 25.67 -75.14 22.82
C TYR A 448 26.70 -76.07 22.14
N LEU A 449 26.57 -76.31 20.82
CA LEU A 449 27.54 -77.10 20.05
C LEU A 449 28.92 -76.42 19.97
N ARG A 450 28.97 -75.08 19.92
CA ARG A 450 30.22 -74.33 19.99
C ARG A 450 30.87 -74.41 21.36
N ALA A 451 30.09 -74.42 22.45
CA ALA A 451 30.62 -74.62 23.80
C ALA A 451 31.20 -76.03 23.99
N GLN A 452 30.56 -77.06 23.41
CA GLN A 452 31.08 -78.43 23.41
C GLN A 452 32.40 -78.57 22.62
N LEU A 453 32.51 -77.95 21.45
CA LEU A 453 33.77 -77.91 20.70
C LEU A 453 34.89 -77.24 21.51
N LYS A 454 34.56 -76.16 22.23
CA LYS A 454 35.52 -75.45 23.06
C LYS A 454 35.98 -76.28 24.27
N THR A 455 35.13 -77.14 24.83
CA THR A 455 35.54 -78.09 25.87
C THR A 455 36.43 -79.21 25.32
N PHE A 456 36.19 -79.66 24.09
CA PHE A 456 37.07 -80.61 23.40
C PHE A 456 38.45 -80.00 23.08
N ASP A 457 38.52 -78.74 22.67
CA ASP A 457 39.80 -78.05 22.47
C ASP A 457 40.58 -77.93 23.79
N THR A 458 39.90 -77.64 24.91
CA THR A 458 40.54 -77.60 26.24
C THR A 458 40.91 -78.98 26.77
N GLU A 459 40.20 -80.04 26.38
CA GLU A 459 40.55 -81.44 26.68
C GLU A 459 41.70 -81.94 25.80
N ASP A 460 41.81 -81.50 24.55
CA ASP A 460 42.95 -81.76 23.65
C ASP A 460 44.23 -81.03 24.09
N ASP A 461 44.09 -79.84 24.70
CA ASP A 461 45.19 -79.12 25.35
C ASP A 461 45.60 -79.76 26.70
N ALA A 462 44.68 -80.45 27.38
CA ALA A 462 44.95 -81.19 28.63
C ALA A 462 45.42 -82.65 28.41
N MET A 463 45.18 -83.24 27.23
CA MET A 463 45.61 -84.60 26.84
C MET A 463 47.02 -84.64 26.21
N LYS A 464 47.67 -83.49 26.00
CA LYS A 464 49.05 -83.40 25.48
C LYS A 464 50.07 -83.14 26.59
N GLU A 465 50.06 -84.01 27.59
CA GLU A 465 51.11 -84.10 28.61
C GLU A 465 51.98 -85.34 28.35
N ASP A 466 52.59 -85.44 27.17
CA ASP A 466 53.84 -86.20 26.96
C ASP A 466 54.45 -85.99 25.56
N GLY A 467 55.64 -85.38 25.53
CA GLY A 467 56.66 -85.67 24.51
C GLY A 467 56.79 -84.76 23.28
N ASN A 468 57.19 -83.49 23.45
CA ASN A 468 58.15 -82.88 22.52
C ASN A 468 58.85 -81.62 23.10
N PRO A 469 60.19 -81.60 23.28
CA PRO A 469 60.94 -80.42 23.77
C PRO A 469 61.06 -79.28 22.73
N SER A 470 60.30 -79.36 21.62
CA SER A 470 60.27 -78.35 20.56
C SER A 470 59.23 -77.26 20.84
N ASP A 471 58.13 -77.59 21.54
CA ASP A 471 57.05 -76.63 21.81
C ASP A 471 57.31 -75.76 23.04
N GLN A 472 58.12 -76.22 24.01
CA GLN A 472 58.66 -75.34 25.07
C GLN A 472 59.66 -74.31 24.51
N LYS A 473 60.51 -74.72 23.56
CA LYS A 473 61.44 -73.78 22.92
C LYS A 473 60.72 -72.79 22.02
N LYS A 474 59.63 -73.20 21.36
CA LYS A 474 58.76 -72.28 20.62
C LYS A 474 57.96 -71.37 21.55
N SER A 475 57.46 -71.86 22.69
CA SER A 475 56.76 -71.00 23.65
C SER A 475 57.70 -70.01 24.34
N GLU A 476 58.95 -70.40 24.65
CA GLU A 476 60.01 -69.48 25.12
C GLU A 476 60.44 -68.49 24.04
N HIS A 477 60.54 -68.93 22.78
CA HIS A 477 60.82 -68.06 21.64
C HIS A 477 59.67 -67.08 21.37
N ILE A 478 58.42 -67.53 21.51
CA ILE A 478 57.23 -66.69 21.43
C ILE A 478 57.22 -65.68 22.58
N ALA A 479 57.54 -66.10 23.81
CA ALA A 479 57.64 -65.18 24.95
C ALA A 479 58.79 -64.16 24.82
N GLN A 480 59.91 -64.54 24.21
CA GLN A 480 61.02 -63.62 23.90
C GLN A 480 60.65 -62.67 22.75
N LEU A 481 59.93 -63.15 21.74
CA LEU A 481 59.41 -62.33 20.65
C LEU A 481 58.31 -61.37 21.15
N GLU A 482 57.50 -61.78 22.12
CA GLU A 482 56.51 -60.93 22.79
C GLU A 482 57.19 -59.84 23.62
N LYS A 483 58.27 -60.16 24.37
CA LYS A 483 59.07 -59.15 25.08
C LYS A 483 59.72 -58.15 24.13
N LEU A 484 60.30 -58.62 23.02
CA LEU A 484 60.85 -57.74 21.99
C LEU A 484 59.75 -56.90 21.32
N LEU A 485 58.56 -57.46 21.10
CA LEU A 485 57.40 -56.72 20.59
C LEU A 485 56.93 -55.64 21.56
N ASP A 486 56.96 -55.91 22.86
CA ASP A 486 56.58 -54.93 23.87
C ASP A 486 57.66 -53.86 24.08
N GLU A 487 58.95 -54.22 24.00
CA GLU A 487 60.07 -53.28 23.96
C GLU A 487 59.99 -52.39 22.70
N TYR A 488 59.72 -52.96 21.52
CA TYR A 488 59.48 -52.19 20.30
C TYR A 488 58.22 -51.34 20.38
N ARG A 489 57.16 -51.77 21.07
CA ARG A 489 55.97 -50.94 21.29
C ARG A 489 56.25 -49.78 22.24
N VAL A 490 57.10 -49.97 23.24
CA VAL A 490 57.53 -48.90 24.15
C VAL A 490 58.45 -47.92 23.43
N GLU A 491 59.40 -48.41 22.62
CA GLU A 491 60.23 -47.56 21.77
C GLU A 491 59.40 -46.82 20.71
N ILE A 492 58.41 -47.45 20.09
CA ILE A 492 57.47 -46.78 19.18
C ILE A 492 56.69 -45.69 19.92
N LYS A 493 56.22 -45.93 21.15
CA LYS A 493 55.56 -44.92 21.96
C LYS A 493 56.52 -43.78 22.36
N GLN A 494 57.77 -44.07 22.69
CA GLN A 494 58.80 -43.07 22.98
C GLN A 494 59.13 -42.25 21.71
N ILE A 495 59.29 -42.89 20.56
CA ILE A 495 59.50 -42.22 19.27
C ILE A 495 58.27 -41.39 18.87
N HIS A 496 57.06 -41.84 19.20
CA HIS A 496 55.83 -41.08 18.98
C HIS A 496 55.68 -39.89 19.95
N GLU A 497 56.15 -40.02 21.19
CA GLU A 497 56.27 -38.91 22.13
C GLU A 497 57.37 -37.92 21.74
N GLU A 498 58.48 -38.39 21.17
CA GLU A 498 59.55 -37.55 20.63
C GLU A 498 59.12 -36.86 19.32
N LEU A 499 58.35 -37.53 18.46
CA LEU A 499 57.71 -36.94 17.28
C LEU A 499 56.66 -35.90 17.66
N SER A 500 55.78 -36.19 18.61
CA SER A 500 54.76 -35.23 19.07
C SER A 500 55.37 -34.03 19.83
N LYS A 501 56.52 -34.19 20.50
CA LYS A 501 57.29 -33.08 21.07
C LYS A 501 58.06 -32.27 20.00
N ARG A 502 58.33 -32.86 18.84
CA ARG A 502 58.97 -32.19 17.68
C ARG A 502 57.96 -31.56 16.71
N GLU A 503 56.67 -31.87 16.86
CA GLU A 503 55.54 -31.37 16.06
C GLU A 503 54.74 -30.21 16.70
N THR A 504 55.30 -29.48 17.68
CA THR A 504 54.82 -28.12 17.96
C THR A 504 55.38 -27.17 16.89
N PRO A 505 54.55 -26.52 16.06
CA PRO A 505 55.04 -25.84 14.87
C PRO A 505 55.73 -24.52 15.25
N LYS A 506 57.00 -24.37 14.85
CA LYS A 506 57.53 -23.09 14.40
C LYS A 506 57.24 -22.97 12.91
N GLU A 507 56.73 -21.81 12.54
CA GLU A 507 56.51 -21.34 11.18
C GLU A 507 57.80 -21.48 10.34
N ASP A 508 57.68 -21.93 9.08
CA ASP A 508 58.15 -21.17 7.91
C ASP A 508 57.95 -21.92 6.59
N ASP A 509 57.27 -21.19 5.70
CA ASP A 509 57.45 -21.01 4.26
C ASP A 509 57.87 -22.14 3.29
N SER A 510 57.02 -22.26 2.26
CA SER A 510 57.37 -22.39 0.85
C SER A 510 57.79 -23.76 0.22
N GLN A 511 57.12 -24.01 -0.92
CA GLN A 511 57.49 -24.85 -2.08
C GLN A 511 57.30 -26.38 -2.07
N ALA A 512 56.31 -26.77 -2.89
CA ALA A 512 56.38 -27.74 -4.01
C ALA A 512 56.79 -29.21 -3.78
N ARG A 513 55.85 -30.07 -4.23
CA ARG A 513 56.02 -31.33 -4.99
C ARG A 513 56.18 -32.63 -4.18
N GLY A 514 55.26 -33.57 -4.41
CA GLY A 514 55.55 -35.00 -4.28
C GLY A 514 54.37 -35.90 -3.90
N VAL A 515 53.69 -36.46 -4.90
CA VAL A 515 52.77 -37.61 -4.73
C VAL A 515 53.56 -38.84 -4.27
N LYS A 516 53.28 -39.39 -3.08
CA LYS A 516 53.49 -40.81 -2.75
C LYS A 516 52.45 -41.33 -1.74
N ARG A 517 51.63 -42.27 -2.21
CA ARG A 517 50.81 -43.33 -1.54
C ARG A 517 49.91 -42.96 -0.34
N PRO A 518 48.62 -43.38 -0.34
CA PRO A 518 47.75 -43.15 0.81
C PRO A 518 48.25 -43.96 2.01
N LEU A 519 48.47 -43.26 3.13
CA LEU A 519 48.59 -43.83 4.45
C LEU A 519 47.27 -44.54 4.84
N SER A 520 47.39 -45.43 5.83
CA SER A 520 46.34 -46.24 6.46
C SER A 520 44.96 -45.53 6.55
N PRO A 521 43.83 -46.25 6.32
CA PRO A 521 42.48 -45.67 6.34
C PRO A 521 42.13 -44.91 7.62
N ALA A 522 42.74 -45.26 8.76
CA ALA A 522 42.47 -44.65 10.06
C ALA A 522 43.08 -43.24 10.22
N ASP A 523 44.26 -42.98 9.66
CA ASP A 523 44.89 -41.65 9.72
C ASP A 523 44.23 -40.69 8.72
N SER A 524 43.76 -41.20 7.58
CA SER A 524 43.01 -40.43 6.59
C SER A 524 41.64 -39.96 7.13
N GLU A 525 40.97 -40.74 7.99
CA GLU A 525 39.72 -40.32 8.62
C GLU A 525 39.97 -39.21 9.66
N ALA A 526 40.96 -39.36 10.54
CA ALA A 526 41.30 -38.33 11.53
C ALA A 526 41.78 -37.01 10.89
N GLU A 527 42.58 -37.09 9.82
CA GLU A 527 42.96 -35.92 9.02
C GLU A 527 41.73 -35.31 8.31
N SER A 528 40.83 -36.12 7.76
CA SER A 528 39.60 -35.63 7.13
C SER A 528 38.67 -34.94 8.12
N GLU A 529 38.57 -35.43 9.36
CA GLU A 529 37.79 -34.80 10.43
C GLU A 529 38.44 -33.49 10.88
N ARG A 530 39.76 -33.44 11.00
CA ARG A 530 40.49 -32.20 11.32
C ARG A 530 40.32 -31.15 10.23
N ILE A 531 40.39 -31.57 8.96
CA ILE A 531 40.11 -30.71 7.79
C ILE A 531 38.64 -30.28 7.79
N ALA A 532 37.69 -31.16 8.13
CA ALA A 532 36.27 -30.81 8.23
C ALA A 532 36.01 -29.79 9.36
N VAL A 533 36.69 -29.90 10.50
CA VAL A 533 36.59 -28.93 11.60
C VAL A 533 37.25 -27.60 11.22
N LEU A 534 38.42 -27.63 10.56
CA LEU A 534 39.10 -26.42 10.10
C LEU A 534 38.32 -25.70 8.99
N THR A 535 37.72 -26.43 8.06
CA THR A 535 36.85 -25.85 7.01
C THR A 535 35.57 -25.25 7.61
N ARG A 536 34.96 -25.89 8.61
CA ARG A 536 33.83 -25.30 9.37
C ARG A 536 34.25 -24.04 10.12
N LYS A 537 35.44 -24.03 10.75
CA LYS A 537 35.98 -22.84 11.44
C LYS A 537 36.32 -21.73 10.44
N ASN A 538 36.92 -22.05 9.31
CA ASN A 538 37.25 -21.09 8.25
C ASN A 538 35.97 -20.48 7.66
N ARG A 539 34.95 -21.31 7.39
CA ARG A 539 33.61 -20.83 6.99
C ARG A 539 32.98 -19.92 8.04
N LYS A 540 33.03 -20.28 9.32
CA LYS A 540 32.52 -19.42 10.40
C LYS A 540 33.29 -18.11 10.47
N LEU A 541 34.62 -18.12 10.34
CA LEU A 541 35.44 -16.92 10.33
C LEU A 541 35.14 -16.04 9.11
N GLN A 542 34.94 -16.63 7.93
CA GLN A 542 34.47 -15.91 6.74
C GLN A 542 33.08 -15.30 6.96
N GLU A 543 32.13 -16.04 7.56
CA GLU A 543 30.81 -15.52 7.91
C GLU A 543 30.90 -14.38 8.94
N HIS A 544 31.80 -14.46 9.92
CA HIS A 544 32.06 -13.38 10.87
C HIS A 544 32.73 -12.16 10.23
N MET A 545 33.67 -12.37 9.31
CA MET A 545 34.32 -11.31 8.54
C MET A 545 33.30 -10.57 7.69
N VAL A 546 32.46 -11.29 6.94
CA VAL A 546 31.38 -10.71 6.14
C VAL A 546 30.37 -9.96 7.01
N LYS A 547 29.97 -10.53 8.17
CA LYS A 547 29.07 -9.83 9.11
C LYS A 547 29.69 -8.56 9.68
N SER A 548 30.98 -8.59 10.01
CA SER A 548 31.70 -7.41 10.50
C SER A 548 31.84 -6.35 9.41
N GLU A 549 32.17 -6.73 8.18
CA GLU A 549 32.21 -5.84 7.02
C GLU A 549 30.82 -5.23 6.73
N GLN A 550 29.75 -6.02 6.81
CA GLN A 550 28.38 -5.51 6.71
C GLN A 550 28.04 -4.52 7.82
N ALA A 551 28.41 -4.81 9.08
CA ALA A 551 28.18 -3.88 10.19
C ALA A 551 28.97 -2.57 10.01
N THR A 552 30.22 -2.64 9.56
CA THR A 552 31.04 -1.43 9.33
C THR A 552 30.54 -0.61 8.14
N THR A 553 30.04 -1.25 7.08
CA THR A 553 29.45 -0.54 5.93
C THR A 553 28.11 0.11 6.30
N LEU A 554 27.27 -0.54 7.09
CA LEU A 554 26.05 0.06 7.64
C LEU A 554 26.37 1.25 8.54
N ALA A 555 27.29 1.11 9.49
CA ALA A 555 27.70 2.21 10.37
C ALA A 555 28.28 3.40 9.59
N ARG A 556 29.05 3.16 8.51
CA ARG A 556 29.54 4.22 7.62
C ARG A 556 28.39 4.94 6.91
N ARG A 557 27.40 4.20 6.38
CA ARG A 557 26.21 4.78 5.74
C ARG A 557 25.37 5.59 6.72
N GLU A 558 25.18 5.11 7.94
CA GLU A 558 24.48 5.84 9.00
C GLU A 558 25.20 7.13 9.37
N LEU A 559 26.53 7.07 9.46
CA LEU A 559 27.36 8.24 9.76
C LEU A 559 27.32 9.28 8.63
N ASP A 560 27.33 8.84 7.37
CA ASP A 560 27.21 9.74 6.21
C ASP A 560 25.79 10.31 6.08
N ALA A 561 24.75 9.53 6.40
CA ALA A 561 23.37 10.00 6.49
C ALA A 561 23.18 11.03 7.62
N ALA A 562 23.76 10.79 8.80
CA ALA A 562 23.73 11.76 9.90
C ALA A 562 24.48 13.05 9.52
N LYS A 563 25.63 12.94 8.85
CA LYS A 563 26.36 14.10 8.32
C LYS A 563 25.56 14.87 7.28
N SER A 564 24.86 14.20 6.36
CA SER A 564 24.04 14.86 5.35
C SER A 564 22.83 15.54 5.97
N GLN A 565 22.17 14.91 6.96
CA GLN A 565 21.09 15.52 7.74
C GLN A 565 21.57 16.77 8.51
N ILE A 566 22.73 16.71 9.17
CA ILE A 566 23.30 17.87 9.86
C ILE A 566 23.62 19.00 8.87
N LYS A 567 24.17 18.67 7.68
CA LYS A 567 24.42 19.66 6.62
C LYS A 567 23.11 20.28 6.11
N HIS A 568 22.07 19.48 5.92
CA HIS A 568 20.75 19.94 5.50
C HIS A 568 20.07 20.81 6.58
N LEU A 569 20.16 20.46 7.85
CA LEU A 569 19.65 21.30 8.95
C LEU A 569 20.41 22.62 9.05
N LYS A 570 21.74 22.62 8.84
CA LYS A 570 22.55 23.85 8.79
C LYS A 570 22.28 24.71 7.55
N SER A 571 21.94 24.12 6.41
CA SER A 571 21.52 24.88 5.23
C SER A 571 20.11 25.46 5.41
N LYS A 572 19.20 24.73 6.04
CA LYS A 572 17.86 25.20 6.43
C LYS A 572 17.93 26.30 7.50
N SER A 573 18.90 26.29 8.41
CA SER A 573 19.12 27.42 9.34
C SER A 573 19.72 28.66 8.67
N ARG A 574 20.21 28.55 7.43
CA ARG A 574 20.78 29.67 6.65
C ARG A 574 19.70 30.50 5.95
N THR A 575 18.47 30.00 5.80
CA THR A 575 17.33 30.82 5.41
C THR A 575 16.90 31.66 6.61
N ARG A 576 17.18 32.97 6.57
CA ARG A 576 16.70 33.92 7.58
C ARG A 576 15.19 34.04 7.45
N VAL A 577 14.45 33.52 8.42
CA VAL A 577 13.01 33.76 8.55
C VAL A 577 12.84 35.17 9.10
N LEU A 578 12.11 36.03 8.38
CA LEU A 578 11.80 37.38 8.84
C LEU A 578 10.68 37.29 9.87
N GLU A 579 11.05 37.24 11.15
CA GLU A 579 10.10 37.36 12.24
C GLU A 579 10.03 38.80 12.75
N LEU A 580 8.85 39.19 13.22
CA LEU A 580 8.71 40.41 14.02
C LEU A 580 9.61 40.25 15.24
N ARG A 581 10.49 41.22 15.48
CA ARG A 581 11.45 41.20 16.60
C ARG A 581 10.77 40.94 17.96
N ASP A 582 9.54 41.42 18.10
CA ASP A 582 8.67 41.21 19.27
C ASP A 582 7.37 40.49 18.85
N ASN A 583 7.49 39.24 18.41
CA ASN A 583 6.32 38.44 18.03
C ASN A 583 5.54 37.97 19.28
N PRO A 584 4.26 38.36 19.45
CA PRO A 584 3.47 37.93 20.61
C PRO A 584 3.32 36.40 20.69
N THR A 585 3.28 35.70 19.55
CA THR A 585 3.20 34.23 19.52
C THR A 585 4.49 33.60 20.03
N SER A 586 5.65 34.15 19.65
CA SER A 586 6.95 33.68 20.13
C SER A 586 7.12 33.95 21.63
N GLN A 587 6.66 35.11 22.13
CA GLN A 587 6.67 35.40 23.57
C GLN A 587 5.78 34.43 24.35
N ILE A 588 4.57 34.12 23.84
CA ILE A 588 3.67 33.14 24.46
C ILE A 588 4.30 31.75 24.44
N GLU A 589 4.92 31.36 23.33
CA GLU A 589 5.62 30.09 23.22
C GLU A 589 6.81 30.01 24.19
N GLN A 590 7.64 31.06 24.28
CA GLN A 590 8.73 31.15 25.24
C GLN A 590 8.22 31.04 26.67
N ILE A 591 7.15 31.74 27.03
CA ILE A 591 6.53 31.63 28.36
C ILE A 591 6.07 30.18 28.59
N LYS A 592 5.34 29.56 27.66
CA LYS A 592 4.91 28.16 27.77
C LYS A 592 6.08 27.17 27.87
N MET A 593 7.14 27.38 27.09
CA MET A 593 8.31 26.53 27.12
C MET A 593 9.05 26.69 28.46
N THR A 594 9.21 27.92 28.94
CA THR A 594 9.81 28.16 30.27
C THR A 594 8.97 27.51 31.37
N THR A 595 7.64 27.68 31.38
CA THR A 595 6.77 27.04 32.38
C THR A 595 6.81 25.51 32.32
N LEU A 596 6.82 24.92 31.11
CA LEU A 596 6.95 23.47 30.95
C LEU A 596 8.30 22.97 31.44
N THR A 597 9.39 23.66 31.11
CA THR A 597 10.73 23.28 31.58
C THR A 597 10.88 23.40 33.10
N THR A 598 10.31 24.44 33.73
CA THR A 598 10.33 24.61 35.18
C THR A 598 9.45 23.57 35.89
N LEU A 599 8.28 23.23 35.34
CA LEU A 599 7.42 22.19 35.90
C LEU A 599 7.98 20.78 35.70
N GLN A 600 8.63 20.51 34.57
CA GLN A 600 9.36 19.26 34.37
C GLN A 600 10.56 19.18 35.31
N ALA A 601 11.23 20.31 35.55
CA ALA A 601 12.31 20.45 36.53
C ALA A 601 11.84 20.19 37.96
N GLU A 602 10.69 20.74 38.34
CA GLU A 602 10.06 20.49 39.62
C GLU A 602 9.64 19.01 39.75
N ASN A 603 9.00 18.44 38.73
CA ASN A 603 8.60 17.03 38.74
C ASN A 603 9.80 16.09 38.86
N ARG A 604 10.91 16.34 38.15
CA ARG A 604 12.13 15.51 38.31
C ARG A 604 12.69 15.61 39.73
N ASP A 605 12.67 16.80 40.33
CA ASP A 605 13.27 17.04 41.65
C ASP A 605 12.38 16.49 42.77
N LEU A 606 11.07 16.65 42.66
CA LEU A 606 10.09 16.03 43.55
C LEU A 606 10.10 14.50 43.42
N LEU A 607 10.21 13.95 42.20
CA LEU A 607 10.35 12.51 42.00
C LEU A 607 11.68 11.98 42.54
N ALA A 608 12.77 12.75 42.41
CA ALA A 608 14.06 12.40 43.01
C ALA A 608 13.98 12.40 44.55
N GLN A 609 13.24 13.34 45.15
CA GLN A 609 12.95 13.35 46.60
C GLN A 609 12.04 12.18 47.04
N LEU A 610 11.08 11.77 46.20
CA LEU A 610 10.22 10.60 46.50
C LEU A 610 10.97 9.27 46.32
N ARG A 611 12.00 9.23 45.48
CA ARG A 611 12.82 8.03 45.19
C ARG A 611 14.09 7.94 46.05
N GLY A 612 14.51 9.04 46.69
CA GLY A 612 15.62 9.12 47.64
C GLY A 612 15.15 9.10 49.10
N ASP A 613 15.99 8.58 50.00
CA ASP A 613 15.69 8.20 51.39
C ASP A 613 15.02 9.26 52.31
N PRO A 614 14.31 8.81 53.37
CA PRO A 614 13.57 9.64 54.32
C PRO A 614 14.51 10.34 55.31
N THR A 615 15.30 11.32 54.85
CA THR A 615 15.90 12.29 55.77
C THR A 615 14.77 13.20 56.24
N GLY A 616 14.43 13.14 57.54
CA GLY A 616 13.28 13.78 58.19
C GLY A 616 13.22 15.32 58.17
N ALA A 617 13.77 15.98 57.15
CA ALA A 617 13.54 17.38 56.87
C ALA A 617 12.77 17.49 55.54
N LYS A 618 11.53 17.96 55.62
CA LYS A 618 10.66 18.25 54.47
C LYS A 618 11.17 19.51 53.77
N VAL A 619 12.22 19.38 52.95
CA VAL A 619 12.87 20.50 52.25
C VAL A 619 12.25 20.68 50.87
N VAL A 620 11.71 21.88 50.61
CA VAL A 620 11.13 22.24 49.30
C VAL A 620 12.26 22.39 48.27
N PRO A 621 12.18 21.71 47.10
CA PRO A 621 13.14 21.91 46.01
C PRO A 621 13.20 23.36 45.54
N VAL A 622 14.39 23.82 45.16
CA VAL A 622 14.56 25.18 44.58
C VAL A 622 13.71 25.35 43.32
N SER A 623 13.53 24.29 42.52
CA SER A 623 12.64 24.26 41.35
C SER A 623 11.16 24.46 41.69
N ALA A 624 10.70 24.00 42.85
CA ALA A 624 9.34 24.28 43.35
C ALA A 624 9.20 25.74 43.83
N VAL A 625 10.28 26.36 44.31
CA VAL A 625 10.29 27.81 44.63
C VAL A 625 10.26 28.65 43.35
N GLU A 626 10.93 28.19 42.28
CA GLU A 626 10.91 28.85 40.98
C GLU A 626 9.54 28.76 40.30
N SER A 627 8.85 27.61 40.39
CA SER A 627 7.49 27.48 39.86
C SER A 627 6.49 28.39 40.61
N ILE A 628 6.54 28.45 41.94
CA ILE A 628 5.72 29.37 42.74
C ILE A 628 6.01 30.84 42.40
N LYS A 629 7.29 31.21 42.18
CA LYS A 629 7.65 32.57 41.76
C LYS A 629 7.08 32.92 40.39
N LEU A 630 7.08 31.97 39.46
CA LEU A 630 6.49 32.15 38.13
C LEU A 630 4.97 32.32 38.23
N GLU A 631 4.30 31.50 39.05
CA GLU A 631 2.86 31.64 39.31
C GLU A 631 2.52 32.99 39.96
N MET A 632 3.35 33.46 40.90
CA MET A 632 3.19 34.78 41.52
C MET A 632 3.31 35.92 40.49
N GLN A 633 4.27 35.84 39.56
CA GLN A 633 4.42 36.82 38.47
C GLN A 633 3.22 36.80 37.52
N ASP A 634 2.67 35.64 37.20
CA ASP A 634 1.46 35.54 36.38
C ASP A 634 0.24 36.11 37.12
N MET A 635 0.10 35.84 38.41
CA MET A 635 -0.93 36.45 39.24
C MET A 635 -0.81 37.98 39.29
N GLU A 636 0.39 38.53 39.47
CA GLU A 636 0.65 39.97 39.40
C GLU A 636 0.25 40.57 38.05
N ARG A 637 0.56 39.90 36.94
CA ARG A 637 0.12 40.33 35.60
C ARG A 637 -1.41 40.36 35.48
N THR A 638 -2.09 39.32 35.96
CA THR A 638 -3.57 39.30 35.91
C THR A 638 -4.20 40.40 36.76
N VAL A 639 -3.59 40.75 37.90
CA VAL A 639 -4.03 41.88 38.74
C VAL A 639 -3.82 43.19 38.00
N ALA A 640 -2.64 43.40 37.41
CA ALA A 640 -2.35 44.60 36.63
C ALA A 640 -3.32 44.79 35.45
N ASP A 641 -3.69 43.72 34.75
CA ASP A 641 -4.68 43.75 33.66
C ASP A 641 -6.08 44.09 34.16
N LYS A 642 -6.50 43.54 35.30
CA LYS A 642 -7.78 43.87 35.95
C LYS A 642 -7.81 45.32 36.42
N GLU A 643 -6.73 45.83 37.00
CA GLU A 643 -6.59 47.23 37.40
C GLU A 643 -6.63 48.18 36.20
N LYS A 644 -5.95 47.82 35.10
CA LYS A 644 -5.99 48.57 33.85
C LYS A 644 -7.40 48.62 33.27
N ARG A 645 -8.13 47.49 33.30
CA ARG A 645 -9.54 47.43 32.90
C ARG A 645 -10.42 48.31 33.80
N MET A 646 -10.24 48.24 35.12
CA MET A 646 -10.98 49.07 36.07
C MET A 646 -10.70 50.57 35.86
N ARG A 647 -9.45 50.94 35.60
CA ARG A 647 -9.06 52.33 35.30
C ARG A 647 -9.75 52.82 34.03
N ARG A 648 -9.69 52.05 32.94
CA ARG A 648 -10.39 52.37 31.69
C ARG A 648 -11.90 52.48 31.88
N LEU A 649 -12.49 51.59 32.67
CA LEU A 649 -13.92 51.65 32.96
C LEU A 649 -14.29 52.93 33.72
N LYS A 650 -13.48 53.33 34.71
CA LYS A 650 -13.64 54.61 35.42
C LYS A 650 -13.49 55.79 34.47
N GLU A 651 -12.48 55.78 33.59
CA GLU A 651 -12.27 56.82 32.57
C GLU A 651 -13.47 56.95 31.63
N ILE A 652 -13.96 55.83 31.09
CA ILE A 652 -15.15 55.80 30.21
C ILE A 652 -16.39 56.26 30.96
N TRP A 653 -16.58 55.83 32.21
CA TRP A 653 -17.71 56.25 33.03
C TRP A 653 -17.68 57.76 33.30
N THR A 654 -16.52 58.30 33.66
CA THR A 654 -16.33 59.74 33.86
C THR A 654 -16.59 60.52 32.58
N ALA A 655 -16.06 60.05 31.44
CA ALA A 655 -16.29 60.65 30.13
C ALA A 655 -17.77 60.65 29.72
N LYS A 656 -18.47 59.51 29.84
CA LYS A 656 -19.91 59.42 29.56
C LYS A 656 -20.74 60.24 30.52
N SER A 657 -20.35 60.30 31.79
CA SER A 657 -21.03 61.14 32.78
C SER A 657 -20.82 62.62 32.50
N SER A 658 -19.65 63.03 31.98
CA SER A 658 -19.47 64.41 31.51
C SER A 658 -20.27 64.70 30.25
N GLU A 659 -20.30 63.79 29.27
CA GLU A 659 -21.14 63.94 28.06
C GLU A 659 -22.62 64.09 28.42
N PHE A 660 -23.12 63.26 29.35
CA PHE A 660 -24.49 63.37 29.85
C PHE A 660 -24.75 64.71 30.53
N ARG A 661 -23.84 65.16 31.40
CA ARG A 661 -23.97 66.46 32.07
C ARG A 661 -23.96 67.62 31.09
N GLU A 662 -23.11 67.55 30.06
CA GLU A 662 -23.03 68.56 29.00
C GLU A 662 -24.28 68.56 28.12
N ALA A 663 -24.81 67.39 27.75
CA ALA A 663 -26.05 67.27 27.00
C ALA A 663 -27.25 67.83 27.78
N VAL A 664 -27.35 67.55 29.09
CA VAL A 664 -28.40 68.10 29.96
C VAL A 664 -28.26 69.62 30.09
N ALA A 665 -27.03 70.10 30.26
CA ALA A 665 -26.75 71.54 30.31
C ALA A 665 -27.15 72.23 28.99
N SER A 666 -26.78 71.66 27.84
CA SER A 666 -27.08 72.22 26.52
C SER A 666 -28.56 72.15 26.14
N LEU A 667 -29.28 71.09 26.52
CA LEU A 667 -30.69 70.89 26.13
C LEU A 667 -31.67 71.54 27.10
N LEU A 668 -31.45 71.37 28.41
CA LEU A 668 -32.38 71.83 29.45
C LEU A 668 -31.92 73.15 30.11
N GLY A 669 -30.69 73.59 29.87
CA GLY A 669 -30.14 74.80 30.46
C GLY A 669 -29.70 74.65 31.92
N PHE A 670 -29.51 73.41 32.40
CA PHE A 670 -29.17 73.11 33.79
C PHE A 670 -27.87 72.32 33.90
N LYS A 671 -26.92 72.85 34.68
CA LYS A 671 -25.71 72.12 35.07
C LYS A 671 -25.99 71.27 36.31
N LEU A 672 -25.79 69.96 36.18
CA LEU A 672 -25.94 68.98 37.26
C LEU A 672 -24.58 68.64 37.86
N ASP A 673 -24.42 68.83 39.17
CA ASP A 673 -23.25 68.40 39.94
C ASP A 673 -23.66 67.37 40.99
N PHE A 674 -23.17 66.14 40.83
CA PHE A 674 -23.42 65.04 41.75
C PHE A 674 -22.48 65.16 42.96
N LEU A 675 -23.06 65.35 44.15
CA LEU A 675 -22.32 65.45 45.40
C LEU A 675 -22.05 64.04 45.98
N PRO A 676 -20.96 63.85 46.75
CA PRO A 676 -20.62 62.54 47.32
C PRO A 676 -21.64 62.01 48.35
N ASN A 677 -22.52 62.87 48.86
CA ASN A 677 -23.64 62.50 49.73
C ASN A 677 -24.89 62.01 48.96
N GLY A 678 -24.78 61.75 47.66
CA GLY A 678 -25.89 61.28 46.81
C GLY A 678 -26.87 62.39 46.38
N ARG A 679 -26.67 63.63 46.82
CA ARG A 679 -27.51 64.77 46.42
C ARG A 679 -27.08 65.34 45.08
N VAL A 680 -28.04 65.86 44.32
CA VAL A 680 -27.79 66.48 43.01
C VAL A 680 -27.92 67.99 43.16
N ARG A 681 -26.84 68.71 42.92
CA ARG A 681 -26.84 70.17 42.83
C ARG A 681 -27.18 70.57 41.40
N VAL A 682 -28.19 71.39 41.24
CA VAL A 682 -28.71 71.86 39.96
C VAL A 682 -28.49 73.37 39.89
N THR A 683 -27.73 73.81 38.91
CA THR A 683 -27.42 75.23 38.69
C THR A 683 -27.94 75.63 37.32
N SER A 684 -28.78 76.66 37.25
CA SER A 684 -29.25 77.16 35.96
C SER A 684 -28.11 77.87 35.22
N MET A 685 -27.95 77.59 33.91
CA MET A 685 -26.98 78.29 33.06
C MET A 685 -27.39 79.73 32.74
N PHE A 686 -28.69 80.03 32.82
CA PHE A 686 -29.26 81.33 32.47
C PHE A 686 -29.46 82.24 33.69
N HIS A 687 -29.27 81.71 34.91
CA HIS A 687 -29.25 82.56 36.10
C HIS A 687 -27.94 83.34 36.11
N LEU A 688 -28.03 84.67 35.95
CA LEU A 688 -26.94 85.65 35.87
C LEU A 688 -25.58 85.08 36.31
N SER A 689 -24.86 84.50 35.33
CA SER A 689 -23.45 84.17 35.53
C SER A 689 -22.74 85.46 35.91
N SER A 690 -21.80 85.40 36.84
CA SER A 690 -20.98 86.52 37.31
C SER A 690 -20.32 87.34 36.18
N ALA A 691 -20.33 86.84 34.94
CA ALA A 691 -19.89 87.53 33.74
C ALA A 691 -20.81 88.68 33.26
N TYR A 692 -22.08 88.74 33.67
CA TYR A 692 -23.05 89.75 33.19
C TYR A 692 -23.50 90.76 34.26
N ARG A 693 -22.95 90.71 35.48
CA ARG A 693 -23.09 91.81 36.44
C ARG A 693 -22.02 92.86 36.11
N HIS A 694 -22.37 93.84 35.27
CA HIS A 694 -21.59 95.07 35.20
C HIS A 694 -21.62 95.75 36.57
N GLY A 695 -20.46 95.76 37.25
CA GLY A 695 -20.23 96.56 38.45
C GLY A 695 -19.98 95.76 39.72
N ASP A 696 -18.82 95.11 39.82
CA ASP A 696 -17.97 95.19 41.02
C ASP A 696 -16.54 94.76 40.65
N SER A 697 -15.57 95.68 40.69
CA SER A 697 -14.22 95.47 40.18
C SER A 697 -13.20 95.00 41.22
N ASP A 698 -13.64 94.62 42.43
CA ASP A 698 -12.73 94.37 43.57
C ASP A 698 -12.82 92.96 44.19
N ALA A 699 -13.34 91.96 43.47
CA ALA A 699 -13.22 90.56 43.91
C ALA A 699 -11.92 89.96 43.37
N ALA A 700 -10.95 89.74 44.27
CA ALA A 700 -9.62 89.19 43.97
C ALA A 700 -9.67 87.91 43.13
N SER A 701 -9.09 87.99 41.92
CA SER A 701 -8.94 86.90 40.98
C SER A 701 -7.83 85.95 41.43
N ASP A 702 -8.15 84.97 42.26
CA ASP A 702 -7.27 83.81 42.47
C ASP A 702 -8.00 82.53 42.05
N SER A 703 -8.15 82.35 40.73
CA SER A 703 -8.41 81.05 40.10
C SER A 703 -8.29 81.19 38.58
N GLY A 704 -7.38 80.40 38.00
CA GLY A 704 -6.99 80.46 36.59
C GLY A 704 -8.12 80.19 35.58
N PRO A 705 -7.81 80.40 34.28
CA PRO A 705 -8.78 80.35 33.19
C PRO A 705 -9.32 78.93 33.04
N GLY A 706 -10.50 78.68 33.58
CA GLY A 706 -11.16 77.38 33.57
C GLY A 706 -12.05 77.10 34.78
N SER A 707 -11.93 77.87 35.87
CA SER A 707 -12.81 77.73 37.03
C SER A 707 -13.88 78.83 37.04
N LEU A 708 -15.10 78.50 36.57
CA LEU A 708 -16.29 79.30 36.85
C LEU A 708 -16.41 79.45 38.38
N GLY A 709 -16.44 80.69 38.88
CA GLY A 709 -16.54 81.02 40.30
C GLY A 709 -17.61 80.21 41.04
N ASN A 710 -17.37 79.95 42.32
CA ASN A 710 -18.18 79.11 43.19
C ASN A 710 -19.68 79.37 43.02
N GLY A 711 -20.36 78.51 42.25
CA GLY A 711 -21.81 78.45 42.11
C GLY A 711 -22.53 77.96 43.38
N GLU A 712 -21.98 78.26 44.56
CA GLU A 712 -22.50 77.80 45.85
C GLU A 712 -23.73 78.58 46.32
N GLU A 713 -23.97 79.80 45.81
CA GLU A 713 -25.06 80.66 46.31
C GLU A 713 -26.33 80.61 45.44
N ASN A 714 -26.23 80.16 44.19
CA ASN A 714 -27.32 80.19 43.19
C ASN A 714 -27.66 78.80 42.63
N SER A 715 -27.75 77.80 43.49
CA SER A 715 -28.00 76.40 43.10
C SER A 715 -29.13 75.78 43.92
N ILE A 716 -29.78 74.77 43.36
CA ILE A 716 -30.83 74.00 44.02
C ILE A 716 -30.28 72.60 44.26
N VAL A 717 -30.24 72.17 45.52
CA VAL A 717 -29.79 70.84 45.91
C VAL A 717 -31.01 69.95 46.10
N PHE A 718 -31.14 68.94 45.25
CA PHE A 718 -32.16 67.89 45.35
C PHE A 718 -31.58 66.69 46.09
N ASP A 719 -32.30 66.24 47.11
CA ASP A 719 -32.06 64.98 47.81
C ASP A 719 -33.04 63.93 47.28
N GLY A 720 -32.54 63.01 46.46
CA GLY A 720 -33.35 61.97 45.83
C GLY A 720 -33.82 60.87 46.79
N GLU A 721 -33.14 60.68 47.93
CA GLU A 721 -33.50 59.65 48.91
C GLU A 721 -34.63 60.12 49.84
N ASN A 722 -34.56 61.39 50.28
CA ASN A 722 -35.57 61.98 51.15
C ASN A 722 -36.65 62.76 50.38
N GLY A 723 -36.52 62.89 49.06
CA GLY A 723 -37.42 63.69 48.21
C GLY A 723 -37.45 65.17 48.59
N THR A 724 -36.39 65.69 49.22
CA THR A 724 -36.35 67.08 49.71
C THR A 724 -35.57 67.98 48.75
N MET A 725 -36.02 69.22 48.60
CA MET A 725 -35.36 70.25 47.81
C MET A 725 -34.86 71.35 48.74
N LYS A 726 -33.59 71.71 48.66
CA LYS A 726 -32.99 72.82 49.41
C LYS A 726 -32.35 73.81 48.47
N ILE A 727 -32.65 75.09 48.65
CA ILE A 727 -32.03 76.18 47.90
C ILE A 727 -30.72 76.55 48.60
N SER A 728 -29.61 76.60 47.86
CA SER A 728 -28.34 77.07 48.40
C SER A 728 -28.39 78.60 48.62
N GLY A 729 -27.71 79.11 49.66
CA GLY A 729 -27.78 80.53 50.04
C GLY A 729 -28.86 80.90 51.09
N GLY A 730 -29.73 79.96 51.49
CA GLY A 730 -30.73 80.17 52.54
C GLY A 730 -32.03 80.87 52.08
N PRO A 731 -33.07 80.96 52.94
CA PRO A 731 -34.41 81.43 52.56
C PRO A 731 -34.49 82.92 52.20
N ASN A 732 -33.47 83.69 52.59
CA ASN A 732 -33.36 85.12 52.31
C ASN A 732 -32.33 85.42 51.18
N SER A 733 -31.82 84.40 50.49
CA SER A 733 -30.99 84.61 49.30
C SER A 733 -31.82 85.29 48.21
N LEU A 734 -31.19 86.19 47.44
CA LEU A 734 -31.82 86.86 46.30
C LEU A 734 -32.37 85.84 45.30
N PHE A 735 -31.62 84.76 45.05
CA PHE A 735 -32.04 83.63 44.23
C PHE A 735 -33.28 82.94 44.80
N ALA A 736 -33.31 82.68 46.11
CA ALA A 736 -34.44 82.02 46.78
C ALA A 736 -35.71 82.88 46.75
N MET A 737 -35.58 84.21 46.86
CA MET A 737 -36.72 85.14 46.78
C MET A 737 -37.30 85.24 45.38
N GLU A 738 -36.44 85.23 44.36
CA GLU A 738 -36.82 85.34 42.95
C GLU A 738 -37.62 84.10 42.48
N ILE A 739 -37.20 82.90 42.89
CA ILE A 739 -37.86 81.65 42.53
C ILE A 739 -39.00 81.25 43.48
N LYS A 740 -39.15 81.93 44.63
CA LYS A 740 -40.21 81.66 45.63
C LYS A 740 -41.62 81.59 45.06
N PRO A 741 -42.10 82.53 44.20
CA PRO A 741 -43.43 82.43 43.61
C PRO A 741 -43.57 81.20 42.69
N LEU A 742 -42.51 80.85 41.96
CA LEU A 742 -42.49 79.66 41.09
C LEU A 742 -42.50 78.37 41.92
N ILE A 743 -41.79 78.32 43.06
CA ILE A 743 -41.81 77.18 43.99
C ILE A 743 -43.21 77.00 44.58
N LYS A 744 -43.85 78.07 45.05
CA LYS A 744 -45.20 77.99 45.62
C LYS A 744 -46.20 77.41 44.60
N PHE A 745 -46.18 77.94 43.38
CA PHE A 745 -47.13 77.52 42.35
C PHE A 745 -46.85 76.11 41.80
N TRP A 746 -45.60 75.79 41.48
CA TRP A 746 -45.27 74.51 40.81
C TRP A 746 -44.91 73.38 41.77
N VAL A 747 -44.23 73.67 42.87
CA VAL A 747 -43.73 72.65 43.81
C VAL A 747 -44.70 72.44 44.98
N GLU A 748 -45.23 73.50 45.60
CA GLU A 748 -46.16 73.38 46.74
C GLU A 748 -47.58 73.03 46.31
N GLU A 749 -48.14 73.74 45.32
CA GLU A 749 -49.53 73.53 44.85
C GLU A 749 -49.66 72.33 43.89
N ARG A 750 -48.76 72.22 42.90
CA ARG A 750 -48.85 71.19 41.84
C ARG A 750 -47.92 69.99 41.98
N LYS A 751 -46.89 70.08 42.82
CA LYS A 751 -45.88 69.02 43.05
C LYS A 751 -45.13 68.55 41.79
N ASP A 752 -44.96 69.45 40.80
CA ASP A 752 -44.29 69.15 39.53
C ASP A 752 -42.95 69.89 39.38
N ILE A 753 -41.86 69.20 39.71
CA ILE A 753 -40.48 69.71 39.60
C ILE A 753 -40.07 70.00 38.14
N PRO A 754 -40.40 69.17 37.14
CA PRO A 754 -40.04 69.46 35.74
C PRO A 754 -40.67 70.77 35.22
N CYS A 755 -41.94 71.01 35.55
CA CYS A 755 -42.65 72.25 35.19
C CYS A 755 -42.05 73.47 35.91
N PHE A 756 -41.67 73.30 37.19
CA PHE A 756 -40.95 74.32 37.95
C PHE A 756 -39.62 74.70 37.28
N LEU A 757 -38.78 73.72 36.96
CA LEU A 757 -37.48 73.96 36.33
C LEU A 757 -37.63 74.58 34.93
N ALA A 758 -38.61 74.15 34.13
CA ALA A 758 -38.88 74.73 32.82
C ALA A 758 -39.35 76.20 32.92
N ALA A 759 -40.27 76.50 33.84
CA ALA A 759 -40.74 77.87 34.07
C ALA A 759 -39.60 78.78 34.57
N MET A 760 -38.74 78.24 35.44
CA MET A 760 -37.55 78.94 35.94
C MET A 760 -36.52 79.20 34.82
N THR A 761 -36.32 78.23 33.91
CA THR A 761 -35.47 78.42 32.72
C THR A 761 -36.01 79.53 31.82
N LEU A 762 -37.32 79.57 31.56
CA LEU A 762 -37.94 80.63 30.76
C LEU A 762 -37.81 82.00 31.42
N ASP A 763 -38.09 82.11 32.73
CA ASP A 763 -37.98 83.37 33.46
C ASP A 763 -36.52 83.90 33.48
N PHE A 764 -35.54 83.03 33.72
CA PHE A 764 -34.12 83.42 33.67
C PHE A 764 -33.63 83.71 32.25
N TYR A 765 -34.10 82.97 31.24
CA TYR A 765 -33.78 83.23 29.85
C TYR A 765 -34.33 84.58 29.38
N ASP A 766 -35.58 84.91 29.73
CA ASP A 766 -36.20 86.20 29.42
C ASP A 766 -35.45 87.36 30.08
N LYS A 767 -35.03 87.19 31.34
CA LYS A 767 -34.20 88.16 32.06
C LYS A 767 -32.81 88.33 31.42
N THR A 768 -32.24 87.26 30.87
CA THR A 768 -30.94 87.31 30.19
C THR A 768 -31.03 87.94 28.79
N THR A 769 -32.10 87.65 28.02
CA THR A 769 -32.23 88.08 26.62
C THR A 769 -32.92 89.44 26.43
N ARG A 770 -33.76 89.91 27.37
CA ARG A 770 -34.31 91.27 27.31
C ARG A 770 -33.30 92.37 27.68
N ALA A 771 -32.21 92.05 28.37
CA ALA A 771 -31.18 93.04 28.71
C ALA A 771 -30.23 93.36 27.54
N ALA A 772 -30.22 92.58 26.45
CA ALA A 772 -29.33 92.79 25.30
C ALA A 772 -30.01 93.40 24.06
N ARG A 773 -31.33 93.64 24.09
CA ARG A 773 -32.09 94.27 23.00
C ARG A 773 -33.03 95.40 23.46
N MET A 774 -32.66 96.10 24.53
CA MET A 774 -33.18 97.42 24.86
C MET A 774 -32.05 98.43 24.78
#